data_AF-A0AAU5KWR9-F1
#
_entry.id   AF-A0AAU5KWR9-F1
#
_cell.length_a   1.000
_cell.length_b   1.000
_cell.length_c   1.000
_cell.angle_alpha   90.00
_cell.angle_beta   90.00
_cell.angle_gamma   90.00
#
_symmetry.space_group_name_H-M   'P 1'
#
loop_
_entity.id
_entity.type
_entity.pdbx_description
1 polymer ?
#
loop_
_entity_poly.entity_id
_entity_poly.type
_entity_poly.pdbx_seq_one_letter_code
_entity_poly.pdbx_strand_id
1 'polypeptide(L)'
;MPPVPWHQHTIEFTDRPSAQPVITDILGPALAAAEAEGLLHRWWYMNKQPWPLRYQAHTAPTAITDLLDSLTAAGRIVSWNNGIYEPETLAFGGPEAMDAAHTLFHHDSHHLLTYAPPPTARHLGRRESTILLAGAMMRAAGLDWYEQGDVWGKVTELRPHPVPLPPGRAAQTTTAMRHLMSADTRVLCNPGGPLAEHTAWVLAFEQAGLTLARLATGGRLTRGLRAVLAHHIVFHANRAGLPLEDQSAMSALAKAVVMGTSNTTASQPGANPDRNSLGAVNTDTIDSDTTAEDLRNALIDQIIKDGRVRTPRIEDTMRTVARHLFVPKAPLEQAYANWTVDIKQDTDGTSISCASQPGIVGLMLEQLQPQPGDKILELGAGTGYNAALLAHLTGPTGHVTTIDVDTDLVEGARAHLLAAGFDNVTVLQRDGALGHPDGGLYDRIIATVGAHGVPHAWLTQLAPGGLLLVPQRLRGSVSRSIAYKQRPDGVWASTGSEMNTFMPLRRGIADDERRIIAVTASGLVRLQTNSEQAVDAQALADVLDQPRTEVWSGVLYRAMESPEWMELFLSCSLPSGLNQMPFASQARGGLLTDDPYPSSTAAFDGGALTYLARRLSDQRTPEGGKLWEFGVVGHGPGSDELAARVAEAMRTWDREYRDREARFELHPLDAAPIAPAPGRFTFDTPLNRIVIDWR
;
A
#
# COMPACT_ATOMS: atom_id res chain seq x y z
N MET A 1 17.97 2.38 -38.59
CA MET A 1 18.08 1.08 -39.28
C MET A 1 16.70 0.43 -39.31
N PRO A 2 16.33 -0.30 -40.37
CA PRO A 2 15.09 -1.08 -40.38
C PRO A 2 15.11 -2.14 -39.26
N PRO A 3 13.94 -2.53 -38.71
CA PRO A 3 13.87 -3.56 -37.67
C PRO A 3 14.42 -4.91 -38.19
N VAL A 4 15.15 -5.61 -37.33
CA VAL A 4 15.70 -6.94 -37.63
C VAL A 4 14.55 -7.94 -37.83
N PRO A 5 14.46 -8.62 -38.98
CA PRO A 5 13.33 -9.50 -39.27
C PRO A 5 13.37 -10.76 -38.40
N TRP A 6 12.18 -11.31 -38.12
CA TRP A 6 12.03 -12.60 -37.46
C TRP A 6 12.04 -13.73 -38.49
N HIS A 7 12.76 -14.80 -38.16
CA HIS A 7 12.79 -16.07 -38.88
C HIS A 7 12.14 -17.15 -38.00
N GLN A 8 11.49 -18.14 -38.61
CA GLN A 8 10.90 -19.27 -37.90
C GLN A 8 11.27 -20.60 -38.56
N HIS A 9 11.70 -21.54 -37.74
CA HIS A 9 11.79 -22.96 -38.10
C HIS A 9 10.81 -23.77 -37.25
N THR A 10 10.14 -24.72 -37.88
CA THR A 10 9.29 -25.69 -37.19
C THR A 10 10.02 -27.02 -37.16
N ILE A 11 10.28 -27.53 -35.96
CA ILE A 11 11.08 -28.74 -35.72
C ILE A 11 10.14 -29.85 -35.25
N GLU A 12 10.12 -30.96 -35.97
CA GLU A 12 9.33 -32.14 -35.63
C GLU A 12 10.21 -33.15 -34.90
N PHE A 13 9.79 -33.57 -33.71
CA PHE A 13 10.44 -34.65 -32.96
C PHE A 13 9.52 -35.86 -32.91
N THR A 14 10.10 -37.03 -32.65
CA THR A 14 9.36 -38.29 -32.49
C THR A 14 8.33 -38.20 -31.35
N ASP A 15 8.73 -37.61 -30.23
CA ASP A 15 7.88 -37.38 -29.07
C ASP A 15 8.43 -36.23 -28.20
N ARG A 16 7.71 -35.83 -27.16
CA ARG A 16 8.16 -34.77 -26.24
C ARG A 16 9.39 -35.17 -25.40
N PRO A 17 9.48 -36.38 -24.82
CA PRO A 17 10.64 -36.80 -24.05
C PRO A 17 11.96 -36.77 -24.83
N SER A 18 11.96 -37.20 -26.09
CA SER A 18 13.14 -37.19 -26.96
C SER A 18 13.54 -35.77 -27.40
N ALA A 19 12.60 -34.82 -27.44
CA ALA A 19 12.87 -33.43 -27.77
C ALA A 19 13.68 -32.71 -26.68
N GLN A 20 13.44 -33.01 -25.41
CA GLN A 20 13.98 -32.24 -24.29
C GLN A 20 15.53 -32.24 -24.24
N PRO A 21 16.25 -33.38 -24.36
CA PRO A 21 17.71 -33.38 -24.40
C PRO A 21 18.28 -32.70 -25.65
N VAL A 22 17.64 -32.88 -26.81
CA VAL A 22 18.09 -32.23 -28.06
C VAL A 22 18.01 -30.71 -27.94
N ILE A 23 16.96 -30.20 -27.31
CA ILE A 23 16.78 -28.77 -27.08
C ILE A 23 17.75 -28.25 -26.02
N THR A 24 17.88 -28.96 -24.90
CA THR A 24 18.67 -28.50 -23.75
C THR A 24 20.18 -28.62 -23.99
N ASP A 25 20.61 -29.70 -24.65
CA ASP A 25 22.04 -30.05 -24.72
C ASP A 25 22.67 -29.70 -26.08
N ILE A 26 21.85 -29.41 -27.11
CA ILE A 26 22.35 -29.16 -28.48
C ILE A 26 21.84 -27.82 -29.02
N LEU A 27 20.53 -27.67 -29.23
CA LEU A 27 19.97 -26.47 -29.88
C LEU A 27 20.12 -25.22 -29.01
N GLY A 28 19.84 -25.31 -27.71
CA GLY A 28 19.97 -24.20 -26.77
C GLY A 28 21.38 -23.61 -26.70
N PRO A 29 22.43 -24.43 -26.45
CA PRO A 29 23.82 -23.97 -26.48
C PRO A 29 24.23 -23.35 -27.82
N ALA A 30 23.79 -23.92 -28.94
CA ALA A 30 24.08 -23.37 -30.27
C ALA A 30 23.43 -21.99 -30.49
N LEU A 31 22.18 -21.80 -30.04
CA LEU A 31 21.49 -20.51 -30.13
C LEU A 31 22.14 -19.45 -29.24
N ALA A 32 22.52 -19.82 -28.02
CA ALA A 32 23.24 -18.93 -27.10
C ALA A 32 24.64 -18.54 -27.64
N ALA A 33 25.35 -19.48 -28.27
CA ALA A 33 26.63 -19.19 -28.93
C ALA A 33 26.46 -18.24 -30.11
N ALA A 34 25.47 -18.49 -30.98
CA ALA A 34 25.18 -17.62 -32.12
C ALA A 34 24.76 -16.20 -31.69
N GLU A 35 24.05 -16.06 -30.57
CA GLU A 35 23.76 -14.77 -29.95
C GLU A 35 25.03 -14.07 -29.43
N ALA A 36 25.89 -14.79 -28.71
CA ALA A 36 27.15 -14.25 -28.18
C ALA A 36 28.11 -13.79 -29.30
N GLU A 37 28.06 -14.43 -30.46
CA GLU A 37 28.80 -14.07 -31.67
C GLU A 37 28.15 -12.93 -32.47
N GLY A 38 26.96 -12.45 -32.04
CA GLY A 38 26.23 -11.37 -32.71
C GLY A 38 25.51 -11.79 -33.99
N LEU A 39 25.37 -13.09 -34.24
CA LEU A 39 24.62 -13.62 -35.39
C LEU A 39 23.11 -13.55 -35.15
N LEU A 40 22.69 -13.62 -33.89
CA LEU A 40 21.29 -13.49 -33.45
C LEU A 40 21.12 -12.31 -32.50
N HIS A 41 20.01 -11.60 -32.61
CA HIS A 41 19.64 -10.53 -31.68
C HIS A 41 18.77 -10.99 -30.52
N ARG A 42 17.73 -11.78 -30.82
CA ARG A 42 16.80 -12.38 -29.85
C ARG A 42 16.31 -13.70 -30.43
N TRP A 43 16.08 -14.69 -29.58
CA TRP A 43 15.54 -15.99 -29.99
C TRP A 43 14.71 -16.60 -28.88
N TRP A 44 13.76 -17.45 -29.27
CA TRP A 44 12.89 -18.17 -28.34
C TRP A 44 12.20 -19.37 -29.01
N TYR A 45 11.69 -20.28 -28.18
CA TYR A 45 11.00 -21.48 -28.65
C TYR A 45 9.67 -21.71 -27.90
N MET A 46 8.81 -22.57 -28.45
CA MET A 46 7.64 -23.11 -27.73
C MET A 46 7.79 -24.60 -27.50
N ASN A 47 7.46 -25.03 -26.28
CA ASN A 47 7.37 -26.44 -25.92
C ASN A 47 6.01 -27.03 -26.36
N LYS A 48 5.85 -27.26 -27.67
CA LYS A 48 4.66 -27.88 -28.29
C LYS A 48 5.06 -28.61 -29.56
N GLN A 49 4.39 -29.71 -29.91
CA GLN A 49 4.68 -30.43 -31.16
C GLN A 49 3.78 -29.92 -32.32
N PRO A 50 4.34 -29.67 -33.52
CA PRO A 50 5.77 -29.50 -33.79
C PRO A 50 6.29 -28.18 -33.19
N TRP A 51 7.59 -28.11 -32.87
CA TRP A 51 8.21 -27.04 -32.08
C TRP A 51 8.59 -25.85 -32.96
N PRO A 52 7.96 -24.67 -32.78
CA PRO A 52 8.44 -23.46 -33.43
C PRO A 52 9.65 -22.89 -32.66
N LEU A 53 10.75 -22.72 -33.38
CA LEU A 53 11.93 -21.94 -33.02
C LEU A 53 11.88 -20.62 -33.79
N ARG A 54 12.06 -19.50 -33.09
CA ARG A 54 11.99 -18.15 -33.66
C ARG A 54 13.22 -17.36 -33.27
N TYR A 55 13.79 -16.61 -34.21
CA TYR A 55 14.96 -15.76 -33.94
C TYR A 55 15.00 -14.51 -34.83
N GLN A 56 15.63 -13.44 -34.34
CA GLN A 56 15.88 -12.21 -35.09
C GLN A 56 17.31 -12.21 -35.62
N ALA A 57 17.47 -12.08 -36.94
CA ALA A 57 18.75 -11.93 -37.61
C ALA A 57 18.58 -11.16 -38.93
N HIS A 58 19.57 -10.36 -39.33
CA HIS A 58 19.54 -9.67 -40.63
C HIS A 58 19.52 -10.64 -41.81
N THR A 59 20.28 -11.72 -41.67
CA THR A 59 20.33 -12.86 -42.59
C THR A 59 20.21 -14.12 -41.75
N ALA A 60 19.38 -15.08 -42.16
CA ALA A 60 19.25 -16.35 -41.46
C ALA A 60 20.62 -17.06 -41.40
N PRO A 61 21.18 -17.35 -40.21
CA PRO A 61 22.49 -18.00 -40.10
C PRO A 61 22.43 -19.43 -40.62
N THR A 62 23.30 -19.79 -41.57
CA THR A 62 23.39 -21.16 -42.09
C THR A 62 23.75 -22.16 -40.99
N ALA A 63 24.50 -21.74 -39.97
CA ALA A 63 24.84 -22.58 -38.83
C ALA A 63 23.62 -23.21 -38.13
N ILE A 64 22.48 -22.52 -38.09
CA ILE A 64 21.25 -23.05 -37.48
C ILE A 64 20.62 -24.11 -38.39
N THR A 65 20.55 -23.86 -39.69
CA THR A 65 19.99 -24.83 -40.65
C THR A 65 20.89 -26.05 -40.81
N ASP A 66 22.21 -25.87 -40.84
CA ASP A 66 23.21 -26.94 -40.91
C ASP A 66 23.13 -27.85 -39.66
N LEU A 67 22.89 -27.25 -38.49
CA LEU A 67 22.66 -27.99 -37.25
C LEU A 67 21.36 -28.79 -37.31
N LEU A 68 20.28 -28.21 -37.81
CA LEU A 68 19.00 -28.91 -37.96
C LEU A 68 19.11 -30.07 -38.97
N ASP A 69 19.78 -29.86 -40.10
CA ASP A 69 20.06 -30.91 -41.08
C ASP A 69 20.90 -32.05 -40.48
N SER A 70 21.91 -31.71 -39.68
CA SER A 70 22.73 -32.69 -38.96
C SER A 70 21.91 -33.49 -37.94
N LEU A 71 20.98 -32.83 -37.22
CA LEU A 71 20.08 -33.50 -36.27
C LEU A 71 19.08 -34.41 -36.98
N THR A 72 18.59 -34.03 -38.16
CA THR A 72 17.71 -34.87 -38.99
C THR A 72 18.48 -36.09 -39.50
N ALA A 73 19.69 -35.89 -40.05
CA ALA A 73 20.53 -36.98 -40.53
C ALA A 73 20.91 -37.97 -39.40
N ALA A 74 21.11 -37.47 -38.18
CA ALA A 74 21.38 -38.28 -36.99
C ALA A 74 20.12 -38.94 -36.38
N GLY A 75 18.93 -38.73 -36.95
CA GLY A 75 17.66 -39.27 -36.44
C GLY A 75 17.25 -38.70 -35.07
N ARG A 76 17.81 -37.55 -34.68
CA ARG A 76 17.52 -36.87 -33.41
C ARG A 76 16.27 -35.99 -33.50
N ILE A 77 15.92 -35.54 -34.70
CA ILE A 77 14.65 -34.91 -35.06
C ILE A 77 14.10 -35.61 -36.30
N VAL A 78 12.76 -35.63 -36.46
CA VAL A 78 12.07 -36.27 -37.59
C VAL A 78 12.22 -35.43 -38.85
N SER A 79 11.95 -34.14 -38.73
CA SER A 79 11.99 -33.19 -39.85
C SER A 79 12.10 -31.76 -39.33
N TRP A 80 12.45 -30.82 -40.21
CA TRP A 80 12.27 -29.41 -39.94
C TRP A 80 11.87 -28.66 -41.23
N ASN A 81 11.19 -27.52 -41.07
CA ASN A 81 10.81 -26.67 -42.20
C ASN A 81 10.87 -25.18 -41.84
N ASN A 82 10.93 -24.34 -42.87
CA ASN A 82 10.82 -22.90 -42.76
C ASN A 82 9.35 -22.47 -42.66
N GLY A 83 9.06 -21.54 -41.74
CA GLY A 83 7.74 -20.95 -41.58
C GLY A 83 7.79 -19.42 -41.58
N ILE A 84 6.65 -18.80 -41.85
CA ILE A 84 6.46 -17.36 -41.66
C ILE A 84 6.11 -17.14 -40.19
N TYR A 85 6.83 -16.25 -39.51
CA TYR A 85 6.48 -15.86 -38.16
C TYR A 85 5.40 -14.78 -38.17
N GLU A 86 4.21 -15.12 -37.70
CA GLU A 86 3.11 -14.19 -37.47
C GLU A 86 2.97 -13.96 -35.95
N PRO A 87 3.41 -12.79 -35.43
CA PRO A 87 3.25 -12.50 -34.02
C PRO A 87 1.77 -12.32 -33.65
N GLU A 88 1.35 -12.87 -32.50
CA GLU A 88 0.00 -12.73 -31.92
C GLU A 88 -0.24 -11.31 -31.37
N THR A 89 0.05 -10.30 -32.18
CA THR A 89 0.11 -8.88 -31.80
C THR A 89 -1.17 -8.41 -31.14
N LEU A 90 -2.33 -8.82 -31.66
CA LEU A 90 -3.62 -8.49 -31.06
C LEU A 90 -3.77 -9.13 -29.68
N ALA A 91 -3.39 -10.40 -29.51
CA ALA A 91 -3.52 -11.10 -28.24
C ALA A 91 -2.59 -10.51 -27.17
N PHE A 92 -1.39 -10.07 -27.56
CA PHE A 92 -0.46 -9.42 -26.64
C PHE A 92 -0.73 -7.94 -26.40
N GLY A 93 -1.78 -7.35 -27.00
CA GLY A 93 -2.20 -5.99 -26.70
C GLY A 93 -1.50 -4.91 -27.54
N GLY A 94 -1.04 -5.25 -28.74
CA GLY A 94 -0.49 -4.31 -29.72
C GLY A 94 1.00 -4.54 -30.02
N PRO A 95 1.57 -3.86 -31.03
CA PRO A 95 2.93 -4.10 -31.50
C PRO A 95 4.01 -3.93 -30.42
N GLU A 96 3.84 -2.95 -29.55
CA GLU A 96 4.83 -2.65 -28.49
C GLU A 96 4.76 -3.63 -27.33
N ALA A 97 3.55 -4.05 -26.96
CA ALA A 97 3.34 -5.07 -25.96
C ALA A 97 3.82 -6.44 -26.48
N MET A 98 3.71 -6.69 -27.78
CA MET A 98 4.30 -7.85 -28.44
C MET A 98 5.84 -7.80 -28.41
N ASP A 99 6.47 -6.64 -28.60
CA ASP A 99 7.93 -6.51 -28.45
C ASP A 99 8.40 -6.73 -26.99
N ALA A 100 7.61 -6.26 -26.02
CA ALA A 100 7.82 -6.58 -24.60
C ALA A 100 7.71 -8.10 -24.36
N ALA A 101 6.71 -8.75 -24.96
CA ALA A 101 6.56 -10.21 -24.90
C ALA A 101 7.74 -10.93 -25.55
N HIS A 102 8.24 -10.48 -26.71
CA HIS A 102 9.43 -11.05 -27.36
C HIS A 102 10.68 -10.93 -26.50
N THR A 103 10.86 -9.79 -25.83
CA THR A 103 11.97 -9.58 -24.88
C THR A 103 11.87 -10.57 -23.72
N LEU A 104 10.67 -10.70 -23.12
CA LEU A 104 10.45 -11.68 -22.06
C LEU A 104 10.70 -13.11 -22.55
N PHE A 105 10.18 -13.48 -23.72
CA PHE A 105 10.31 -14.80 -24.30
C PHE A 105 11.75 -15.18 -24.58
N HIS A 106 12.58 -14.22 -24.91
CA HIS A 106 13.99 -14.43 -25.11
C HIS A 106 14.71 -14.77 -23.79
N HIS A 107 14.56 -13.93 -22.76
CA HIS A 107 15.14 -14.20 -21.44
C HIS A 107 14.59 -15.48 -20.81
N ASP A 108 13.27 -15.68 -20.91
CA ASP A 108 12.59 -16.87 -20.41
C ASP A 108 13.08 -18.15 -21.10
N SER A 109 13.52 -18.09 -22.37
CA SER A 109 14.07 -19.26 -23.07
C SER A 109 15.44 -19.67 -22.53
N HIS A 110 16.32 -18.71 -22.22
CA HIS A 110 17.61 -18.99 -21.59
C HIS A 110 17.45 -19.69 -20.23
N HIS A 111 16.51 -19.20 -19.42
CA HIS A 111 16.28 -19.76 -18.10
C HIS A 111 15.55 -21.12 -18.14
N LEU A 112 14.58 -21.32 -19.02
CA LEU A 112 13.87 -22.60 -19.12
C LEU A 112 14.74 -23.78 -19.56
N LEU A 113 15.83 -23.51 -20.29
CA LEU A 113 16.81 -24.54 -20.66
C LEU A 113 17.68 -24.97 -19.49
N THR A 114 18.08 -24.01 -18.65
CA THR A 114 18.97 -24.25 -17.50
C THR A 114 18.22 -24.62 -16.23
N TYR A 115 16.90 -24.36 -16.18
CA TYR A 115 16.07 -24.65 -15.02
C TYR A 115 15.67 -26.14 -14.94
N ALA A 116 16.51 -26.89 -14.22
CA ALA A 116 16.30 -28.29 -13.88
C ALA A 116 16.22 -28.48 -12.35
N PRO A 117 15.06 -28.20 -11.73
CA PRO A 117 14.93 -28.36 -10.28
C PRO A 117 15.14 -29.84 -9.90
N PRO A 118 16.09 -30.16 -9.00
CA PRO A 118 16.29 -31.53 -8.56
C PRO A 118 15.05 -32.00 -7.77
N PRO A 119 14.73 -33.30 -7.73
CA PRO A 119 13.55 -33.86 -7.06
C PRO A 119 13.57 -33.76 -5.51
N THR A 120 14.39 -32.87 -4.93
CA THR A 120 14.54 -32.70 -3.47
C THR A 120 13.75 -31.50 -2.95
N ALA A 121 13.30 -31.56 -1.69
CA ALA A 121 12.38 -30.62 -1.05
C ALA A 121 12.88 -29.17 -0.84
N ARG A 122 14.06 -28.81 -1.39
CA ARG A 122 14.65 -27.46 -1.27
C ARG A 122 14.52 -26.59 -2.53
N HIS A 123 14.01 -27.13 -3.64
CA HIS A 123 13.93 -26.41 -4.91
C HIS A 123 12.48 -26.28 -5.39
N LEU A 124 12.18 -25.13 -5.99
CA LEU A 124 10.86 -24.84 -6.56
C LEU A 124 10.69 -25.66 -7.86
N GLY A 125 9.54 -26.30 -8.04
CA GLY A 125 9.22 -26.96 -9.29
C GLY A 125 8.73 -25.95 -10.34
N ARG A 126 8.45 -26.44 -11.56
CA ARG A 126 7.97 -25.59 -12.66
C ARG A 126 6.58 -24.98 -12.40
N ARG A 127 5.75 -25.62 -11.58
CA ARG A 127 4.44 -25.09 -11.18
C ARG A 127 4.64 -23.92 -10.23
N GLU A 128 5.46 -24.12 -9.22
CA GLU A 128 5.76 -23.13 -8.19
C GLU A 128 6.47 -21.92 -8.79
N SER A 129 7.46 -22.13 -9.66
CA SER A 129 8.14 -21.03 -10.36
C SER A 129 7.21 -20.27 -11.29
N THR A 130 6.30 -20.94 -12.00
CA THR A 130 5.28 -20.27 -12.84
C THR A 130 4.40 -19.34 -12.01
N ILE A 131 3.94 -19.78 -10.84
CA ILE A 131 3.11 -18.95 -9.94
C ILE A 131 3.91 -17.74 -9.44
N LEU A 132 5.17 -17.96 -9.04
CA LEU A 132 6.05 -16.91 -8.53
C LEU A 132 6.37 -15.86 -9.60
N LEU A 133 6.76 -16.28 -10.79
CA LEU A 133 7.09 -15.39 -11.91
C LEU A 133 5.85 -14.63 -12.40
N ALA A 134 4.69 -15.30 -12.47
CA ALA A 134 3.41 -14.63 -12.74
C ALA A 134 3.08 -13.58 -11.68
N GLY A 135 3.25 -13.91 -10.40
CA GLY A 135 3.07 -12.98 -9.28
C GLY A 135 4.00 -11.77 -9.37
N ALA A 136 5.29 -11.99 -9.64
CA ALA A 136 6.27 -10.93 -9.83
C ALA A 136 5.90 -10.00 -10.99
N MET A 137 5.54 -10.56 -12.16
CA MET A 137 5.10 -9.78 -13.32
C MET A 137 3.83 -8.97 -13.03
N MET A 138 2.82 -9.55 -12.38
CA MET A 138 1.58 -8.84 -12.07
C MET A 138 1.80 -7.73 -11.03
N ARG A 139 2.58 -7.98 -9.97
CA ARG A 139 2.93 -6.95 -8.98
C ARG A 139 3.75 -5.82 -9.61
N ALA A 140 4.69 -6.16 -10.48
CA ALA A 140 5.47 -5.17 -11.23
C ALA A 140 4.60 -4.39 -12.24
N ALA A 141 3.55 -5.00 -12.76
CA ALA A 141 2.51 -4.33 -13.54
C ALA A 141 1.54 -3.49 -12.67
N GLY A 142 1.74 -3.44 -11.36
CA GLY A 142 0.97 -2.63 -10.42
C GLY A 142 -0.35 -3.26 -9.99
N LEU A 143 -0.58 -4.56 -10.26
CA LEU A 143 -1.85 -5.21 -9.93
C LEU A 143 -1.95 -5.54 -8.45
N ASP A 144 -3.09 -5.19 -7.87
CA ASP A 144 -3.43 -5.59 -6.51
C ASP A 144 -3.78 -7.10 -6.39
N TRP A 145 -4.03 -7.60 -5.17
CA TRP A 145 -4.32 -9.02 -4.94
C TRP A 145 -5.59 -9.51 -5.66
N TYR A 146 -6.67 -8.72 -5.66
CA TYR A 146 -7.92 -9.09 -6.34
C TYR A 146 -7.82 -8.93 -7.86
N GLU A 147 -7.06 -7.96 -8.35
CA GLU A 147 -6.72 -7.82 -9.76
C GLU A 147 -5.85 -8.98 -10.25
N GLN A 148 -4.91 -9.46 -9.44
CA GLN A 148 -4.20 -10.72 -9.68
C GLN A 148 -5.17 -11.90 -9.71
N GLY A 149 -6.16 -11.93 -8.81
CA GLY A 149 -7.26 -12.90 -8.86
C GLY A 149 -8.10 -12.82 -10.13
N ASP A 150 -8.36 -11.62 -10.67
CA ASP A 150 -9.05 -11.42 -11.95
C ASP A 150 -8.18 -11.92 -13.11
N VAL A 151 -6.87 -11.67 -13.10
CA VAL A 151 -5.93 -12.25 -14.07
C VAL A 151 -5.98 -13.78 -14.01
N TRP A 152 -5.88 -14.38 -12.82
CA TRP A 152 -6.02 -15.83 -12.65
C TRP A 152 -7.39 -16.33 -13.09
N GLY A 153 -8.45 -15.55 -12.87
CA GLY A 153 -9.79 -15.81 -13.40
C GLY A 153 -9.81 -15.90 -14.92
N LYS A 154 -9.16 -14.96 -15.61
CA LYS A 154 -9.00 -14.99 -17.08
C LYS A 154 -8.12 -16.15 -17.54
N VAL A 155 -7.09 -16.52 -16.78
CA VAL A 155 -6.31 -17.74 -17.06
C VAL A 155 -7.19 -18.98 -16.95
N THR A 156 -8.07 -19.05 -15.94
CA THR A 156 -9.05 -20.15 -15.78
C THR A 156 -10.06 -20.19 -16.93
N GLU A 157 -10.53 -19.05 -17.43
CA GLU A 157 -11.39 -19.00 -18.63
C GLU A 157 -10.67 -19.54 -19.87
N LEU A 158 -9.37 -19.27 -20.02
CA LEU A 158 -8.53 -19.82 -21.09
C LEU A 158 -8.16 -21.29 -20.86
N ARG A 159 -8.38 -21.83 -19.66
CA ARG A 159 -7.99 -23.18 -19.21
C ARG A 159 -9.12 -23.84 -18.39
N PRO A 160 -10.30 -24.09 -18.99
CA PRO A 160 -11.48 -24.56 -18.27
C PRO A 160 -11.33 -26.00 -17.77
N HIS A 161 -12.22 -26.39 -16.84
CA HIS A 161 -12.38 -27.74 -16.26
C HIS A 161 -11.30 -28.19 -15.24
N PRO A 162 -11.16 -27.50 -14.10
CA PRO A 162 -10.24 -27.95 -13.05
C PRO A 162 -10.73 -29.25 -12.40
N VAL A 163 -9.83 -30.21 -12.21
CA VAL A 163 -10.11 -31.41 -11.41
C VAL A 163 -10.13 -31.02 -9.92
N PRO A 164 -11.20 -31.30 -9.17
CA PRO A 164 -11.28 -30.95 -7.76
C PRO A 164 -10.19 -31.63 -6.92
N LEU A 165 -9.54 -30.87 -6.03
CA LEU A 165 -8.57 -31.43 -5.09
C LEU A 165 -9.27 -32.29 -4.01
N PRO A 166 -8.68 -33.43 -3.61
CA PRO A 166 -9.19 -34.21 -2.48
C PRO A 166 -9.25 -33.35 -1.20
N PRO A 167 -10.32 -33.45 -0.36
CA PRO A 167 -10.53 -32.57 0.79
C PRO A 167 -9.36 -32.50 1.76
N GLY A 168 -8.67 -33.63 2.01
CA GLY A 168 -7.52 -33.71 2.91
C GLY A 168 -6.26 -32.98 2.43
N ARG A 169 -6.17 -32.65 1.13
CA ARG A 169 -5.04 -31.86 0.57
C ARG A 169 -5.42 -30.42 0.26
N ALA A 170 -6.71 -30.09 0.18
CA ALA A 170 -7.19 -28.77 -0.22
C ALA A 170 -6.66 -27.64 0.68
N ALA A 171 -6.68 -27.81 2.00
CA ALA A 171 -6.21 -26.79 2.95
C ALA A 171 -4.70 -26.52 2.80
N GLN A 172 -3.88 -27.57 2.75
CA GLN A 172 -2.43 -27.45 2.61
C GLN A 172 -2.03 -26.80 1.27
N THR A 173 -2.65 -27.23 0.17
CA THR A 173 -2.37 -26.67 -1.16
C THR A 173 -2.86 -25.23 -1.28
N THR A 174 -3.97 -24.85 -0.64
CA THR A 174 -4.45 -23.46 -0.58
C THR A 174 -3.45 -22.56 0.15
N THR A 175 -2.92 -23.01 1.30
CA THR A 175 -1.89 -22.28 2.03
C THR A 175 -0.60 -22.14 1.21
N ALA A 176 -0.14 -23.23 0.58
CA ALA A 176 1.06 -23.20 -0.27
C ALA A 176 0.88 -22.26 -1.48
N MET A 177 -0.29 -22.28 -2.13
CA MET A 177 -0.62 -21.38 -3.22
C MET A 177 -0.60 -19.92 -2.75
N ARG A 178 -1.23 -19.61 -1.61
CA ARG A 178 -1.21 -18.25 -1.04
C ARG A 178 0.23 -17.78 -0.79
N HIS A 179 1.06 -18.62 -0.18
CA HIS A 179 2.47 -18.30 0.06
C HIS A 179 3.23 -18.01 -1.24
N LEU A 180 3.05 -18.83 -2.28
CA LEU A 180 3.72 -18.62 -3.57
C LEU A 180 3.25 -17.33 -4.24
N MET A 181 1.94 -17.06 -4.23
CA MET A 181 1.38 -15.86 -4.85
C MET A 181 1.81 -14.57 -4.11
N SER A 182 2.03 -14.63 -2.79
CA SER A 182 2.44 -13.47 -1.98
C SER A 182 3.94 -13.39 -1.69
N ALA A 183 4.74 -14.37 -2.14
CA ALA A 183 6.17 -14.41 -1.83
C ALA A 183 6.93 -13.24 -2.45
N ASP A 184 7.82 -12.64 -1.65
CA ASP A 184 8.79 -11.65 -2.13
C ASP A 184 9.90 -12.35 -2.91
N THR A 185 9.87 -12.17 -4.22
CA THR A 185 10.84 -12.77 -5.15
C THR A 185 12.25 -12.22 -4.95
N ARG A 186 12.44 -11.03 -4.37
CA ARG A 186 13.77 -10.47 -4.04
C ARG A 186 14.44 -11.27 -2.94
N VAL A 187 13.68 -11.63 -1.90
CA VAL A 187 14.17 -12.49 -0.80
C VAL A 187 14.54 -13.87 -1.32
N LEU A 188 13.76 -14.42 -2.25
CA LEU A 188 14.05 -15.74 -2.84
C LEU A 188 15.29 -15.74 -3.75
N CYS A 189 15.67 -14.57 -4.28
CA CYS A 189 16.86 -14.36 -5.11
C CYS A 189 18.13 -14.02 -4.31
N ASN A 190 18.05 -13.85 -2.98
CA ASN A 190 19.24 -13.66 -2.15
C ASN A 190 20.20 -14.87 -2.24
N PRO A 191 21.51 -14.68 -2.00
CA PRO A 191 22.47 -15.79 -1.97
C PRO A 191 22.02 -16.91 -1.01
N GLY A 192 21.95 -18.14 -1.53
CA GLY A 192 21.45 -19.32 -0.78
C GLY A 192 19.93 -19.50 -0.79
N GLY A 193 19.18 -18.57 -1.38
CA GLY A 193 17.74 -18.69 -1.64
C GLY A 193 17.41 -19.59 -2.84
N PRO A 194 16.14 -20.04 -2.97
CA PRO A 194 15.73 -21.01 -3.98
C PRO A 194 15.74 -20.48 -5.42
N LEU A 195 15.91 -19.17 -5.62
CA LEU A 195 16.03 -18.51 -6.93
C LEU A 195 17.32 -17.68 -7.06
N ALA A 196 18.34 -17.93 -6.22
CA ALA A 196 19.57 -17.15 -6.21
C ALA A 196 20.24 -17.05 -7.59
N GLU A 197 20.32 -18.17 -8.31
CA GLU A 197 20.91 -18.26 -9.67
C GLU A 197 19.96 -17.79 -10.78
N HIS A 198 18.73 -17.40 -10.42
CA HIS A 198 17.67 -17.04 -11.37
C HIS A 198 17.17 -15.61 -11.20
N THR A 199 17.97 -14.74 -10.57
CA THR A 199 17.64 -13.31 -10.40
C THR A 199 17.30 -12.61 -11.71
N ALA A 200 18.09 -12.87 -12.78
CA ALA A 200 17.82 -12.31 -14.11
C ALA A 200 16.47 -12.76 -14.69
N TRP A 201 15.99 -13.95 -14.32
CA TRP A 201 14.71 -14.48 -14.78
C TRP A 201 13.55 -13.73 -14.15
N VAL A 202 13.61 -13.54 -12.83
CA VAL A 202 12.62 -12.75 -12.07
C VAL A 202 12.59 -11.31 -12.59
N LEU A 203 13.76 -10.69 -12.77
CA LEU A 203 13.86 -9.32 -13.30
C LEU A 203 13.25 -9.18 -14.71
N ALA A 204 13.38 -10.20 -15.57
CA ALA A 204 12.75 -10.17 -16.90
C ALA A 204 11.21 -10.12 -16.80
N PHE A 205 10.62 -10.90 -15.88
CA PHE A 205 9.18 -10.88 -15.62
C PHE A 205 8.72 -9.56 -15.00
N GLU A 206 9.47 -9.03 -14.03
CA GLU A 206 9.18 -7.72 -13.43
C GLU A 206 9.26 -6.60 -14.48
N GLN A 207 10.28 -6.61 -15.32
CA GLN A 207 10.46 -5.62 -16.39
C GLN A 207 9.35 -5.71 -17.45
N ALA A 208 8.90 -6.92 -17.80
CA ALA A 208 7.75 -7.10 -18.67
C ALA A 208 6.48 -6.51 -18.04
N GLY A 209 6.24 -6.77 -16.75
CA GLY A 209 5.13 -6.18 -15.99
C GLY A 209 5.16 -4.65 -15.99
N LEU A 210 6.29 -4.06 -15.62
CA LEU A 210 6.51 -2.60 -15.64
C LEU A 210 6.28 -2.00 -17.02
N THR A 211 6.73 -2.67 -18.08
CA THR A 211 6.56 -2.22 -19.46
C THR A 211 5.09 -2.25 -19.87
N LEU A 212 4.38 -3.34 -19.57
CA LEU A 212 2.95 -3.46 -19.85
C LEU A 212 2.12 -2.42 -19.07
N ALA A 213 2.48 -2.12 -17.82
CA ALA A 213 1.84 -1.06 -17.04
C ALA A 213 2.05 0.33 -17.66
N ARG A 214 3.27 0.63 -18.13
CA ARG A 214 3.55 1.89 -18.86
C ARG A 214 2.76 1.98 -20.16
N LEU A 215 2.63 0.89 -20.90
CA LEU A 215 1.82 0.86 -22.12
C LEU A 215 0.31 1.01 -21.80
N ALA A 216 -0.16 0.43 -20.69
CA ALA A 216 -1.54 0.54 -20.25
C ALA A 216 -1.88 1.99 -19.85
N THR A 217 -1.07 2.58 -18.97
CA THR A 217 -1.22 3.97 -18.50
C THR A 217 -1.07 4.98 -19.63
N GLY A 218 -0.20 4.71 -20.60
CA GLY A 218 -0.05 5.51 -21.82
C GLY A 218 -1.14 5.30 -22.88
N GLY A 219 -2.13 4.43 -22.66
CA GLY A 219 -3.21 4.17 -23.61
C GLY A 219 -2.78 3.44 -24.89
N ARG A 220 -1.64 2.75 -24.86
CA ARG A 220 -1.01 2.09 -26.03
C ARG A 220 -1.33 0.59 -26.13
N LEU A 221 -1.99 0.03 -25.11
CA LEU A 221 -2.49 -1.34 -25.18
C LEU A 221 -3.82 -1.43 -25.95
N THR A 222 -3.92 -2.37 -26.88
CA THR A 222 -5.17 -2.67 -27.61
C THR A 222 -6.08 -3.65 -26.87
N ARG A 223 -5.62 -4.22 -25.76
CA ARG A 223 -6.39 -5.09 -24.84
C ARG A 223 -6.13 -4.64 -23.40
N GLY A 224 -7.11 -4.84 -22.52
CA GLY A 224 -6.93 -4.53 -21.11
C GLY A 224 -5.73 -5.25 -20.49
N LEU A 225 -4.97 -4.55 -19.64
CA LEU A 225 -3.73 -5.03 -19.02
C LEU A 225 -3.86 -6.44 -18.42
N ARG A 226 -4.94 -6.70 -17.67
CA ARG A 226 -5.19 -8.01 -17.03
C ARG A 226 -5.39 -9.15 -18.04
N ALA A 227 -6.01 -8.88 -19.19
CA ALA A 227 -6.18 -9.87 -20.25
C ALA A 227 -4.85 -10.17 -20.97
N VAL A 228 -4.01 -9.15 -21.13
CA VAL A 228 -2.65 -9.29 -21.70
C VAL A 228 -1.76 -10.09 -20.74
N LEU A 229 -1.78 -9.78 -19.44
CA LEU A 229 -1.03 -10.52 -18.42
C LEU A 229 -1.47 -11.98 -18.32
N ALA A 230 -2.79 -12.26 -18.36
CA ALA A 230 -3.30 -13.63 -18.40
C ALA A 230 -2.75 -14.41 -19.61
N HIS A 231 -2.66 -13.76 -20.77
CA HIS A 231 -2.10 -14.36 -21.98
C HIS A 231 -0.61 -14.67 -21.83
N HIS A 232 0.17 -13.78 -21.19
CA HIS A 232 1.58 -14.04 -20.87
C HIS A 232 1.76 -15.24 -19.93
N ILE A 233 0.92 -15.37 -18.89
CA ILE A 233 0.97 -16.49 -17.95
C ILE A 233 0.71 -17.81 -18.67
N VAL A 234 -0.33 -17.86 -19.49
CA VAL A 234 -0.66 -19.03 -20.31
C VAL A 234 0.51 -19.39 -21.24
N PHE A 235 1.11 -18.38 -21.88
CA PHE A 235 2.18 -18.59 -22.84
C PHE A 235 3.45 -19.12 -22.15
N HIS A 236 3.82 -18.54 -21.01
CA HIS A 236 4.92 -19.03 -20.18
C HIS A 236 4.66 -20.46 -19.68
N ALA A 237 3.47 -20.76 -19.16
CA ALA A 237 3.13 -22.10 -18.69
C ALA A 237 3.27 -23.17 -19.79
N ASN A 238 2.86 -22.84 -21.02
CA ASN A 238 3.07 -23.71 -22.18
C ASN A 238 4.56 -23.90 -22.47
N ARG A 239 5.38 -22.82 -22.44
CA ARG A 239 6.83 -22.88 -22.66
C ARG A 239 7.56 -23.67 -21.58
N ALA A 240 7.13 -23.53 -20.33
CA ALA A 240 7.59 -24.31 -19.19
C ALA A 240 7.20 -25.80 -19.29
N GLY A 241 6.33 -26.18 -20.24
CA GLY A 241 5.92 -27.55 -20.45
C GLY A 241 4.89 -28.05 -19.44
N LEU A 242 4.17 -27.14 -18.77
CA LEU A 242 3.13 -27.53 -17.82
C LEU A 242 1.94 -28.18 -18.56
N PRO A 243 1.49 -29.38 -18.14
CA PRO A 243 0.27 -30.01 -18.66
C PRO A 243 -0.95 -29.09 -18.55
N LEU A 244 -1.90 -29.24 -19.48
CA LEU A 244 -3.12 -28.43 -19.49
C LEU A 244 -3.92 -28.57 -18.18
N GLU A 245 -3.97 -29.79 -17.64
CA GLU A 245 -4.63 -30.09 -16.36
C GLU A 245 -3.99 -29.33 -15.19
N ASP A 246 -2.66 -29.23 -15.17
CA ASP A 246 -1.94 -28.47 -14.16
C ASP A 246 -2.22 -26.97 -14.28
N GLN A 247 -2.23 -26.43 -15.50
CA GLN A 247 -2.58 -25.03 -15.75
C GLN A 247 -4.01 -24.72 -15.29
N SER A 248 -4.95 -25.63 -15.56
CA SER A 248 -6.35 -25.49 -15.14
C SER A 248 -6.49 -25.54 -13.62
N ALA A 249 -5.92 -26.56 -12.97
CA ALA A 249 -5.98 -26.72 -11.52
C ALA A 249 -5.28 -25.58 -10.77
N MET A 250 -4.10 -25.16 -11.25
CA MET A 250 -3.31 -24.08 -10.66
C MET A 250 -4.04 -22.73 -10.76
N SER A 251 -4.56 -22.38 -11.94
CA SER A 251 -5.26 -21.10 -12.11
C SER A 251 -6.58 -21.06 -11.33
N ALA A 252 -7.34 -22.17 -11.30
CA ALA A 252 -8.56 -22.26 -10.50
C ALA A 252 -8.28 -22.14 -9.00
N LEU A 253 -7.21 -22.78 -8.51
CA LEU A 253 -6.80 -22.66 -7.12
C LEU A 253 -6.31 -21.25 -6.78
N ALA A 254 -5.48 -20.63 -7.65
CA ALA A 254 -5.02 -19.26 -7.47
C ALA A 254 -6.19 -18.26 -7.45
N LYS A 255 -7.15 -18.43 -8.35
CA LYS A 255 -8.42 -17.67 -8.35
C LYS A 255 -9.17 -17.88 -7.03
N ALA A 256 -9.37 -19.13 -6.60
CA ALA A 256 -10.13 -19.45 -5.39
C ALA A 256 -9.46 -18.94 -4.10
N VAL A 257 -8.12 -18.91 -4.05
CA VAL A 257 -7.33 -18.35 -2.95
C VAL A 257 -7.59 -16.85 -2.77
N VAL A 258 -7.85 -16.14 -3.87
CA VAL A 258 -8.12 -14.70 -3.89
C VAL A 258 -9.61 -14.40 -3.73
N MET A 259 -10.46 -15.03 -4.55
CA MET A 259 -11.88 -14.72 -4.72
C MET A 259 -12.82 -15.57 -3.84
N GLY A 260 -12.29 -16.60 -3.16
CA GLY A 260 -13.08 -17.61 -2.47
C GLY A 260 -13.66 -18.69 -3.41
N THR A 261 -14.24 -19.74 -2.81
CA THR A 261 -14.92 -20.85 -3.55
C THR A 261 -16.40 -20.58 -3.80
N SER A 262 -16.94 -19.48 -3.27
CA SER A 262 -18.35 -19.14 -3.39
C SER A 262 -18.61 -18.34 -4.66
N ASN A 263 -18.98 -19.04 -5.72
CA ASN A 263 -19.91 -18.46 -6.70
C ASN A 263 -21.29 -18.35 -6.02
N THR A 264 -21.47 -17.40 -5.10
CA THR A 264 -22.81 -16.99 -4.70
C THR A 264 -23.39 -16.15 -5.82
N THR A 265 -23.99 -16.88 -6.77
CA THR A 265 -25.31 -16.63 -7.35
C THR A 265 -25.65 -15.18 -7.68
N ALA A 266 -25.69 -14.88 -8.98
CA ALA A 266 -26.51 -13.79 -9.51
C ALA A 266 -27.92 -13.89 -8.88
N SER A 267 -28.33 -12.85 -8.17
CA SER A 267 -29.71 -12.74 -7.68
C SER A 267 -30.63 -12.57 -8.88
N GLN A 268 -31.32 -13.64 -9.29
CA GLN A 268 -32.58 -13.51 -9.99
C GLN A 268 -33.70 -13.34 -8.96
N PRO A 269 -34.64 -12.41 -9.17
CA PRO A 269 -35.76 -12.21 -8.25
C PRO A 269 -36.77 -13.35 -8.41
N GLY A 270 -36.91 -14.18 -7.38
CA GLY A 270 -37.84 -15.30 -7.34
C GLY A 270 -38.45 -15.45 -5.96
N ALA A 271 -39.78 -15.41 -5.91
CA ALA A 271 -40.64 -15.28 -4.75
C ALA A 271 -40.39 -16.26 -3.58
N ASN A 272 -40.54 -15.73 -2.37
CA ASN A 272 -40.85 -16.47 -1.14
C ASN A 272 -42.23 -17.16 -1.31
N PRO A 273 -42.48 -18.38 -0.78
CA PRO A 273 -42.71 -18.53 0.65
C PRO A 273 -42.21 -19.87 1.23
N ASP A 274 -41.63 -19.83 2.43
CA ASP A 274 -41.93 -20.71 3.57
C ASP A 274 -40.75 -20.74 4.53
N ARG A 275 -40.85 -19.93 5.59
CA ARG A 275 -40.01 -20.03 6.79
C ARG A 275 -40.91 -20.17 8.02
N ASN A 276 -40.97 -21.39 8.52
CA ASN A 276 -41.29 -21.80 9.88
C ASN A 276 -40.15 -22.77 10.28
N SER A 277 -39.49 -22.76 11.44
CA SER A 277 -39.60 -21.99 12.67
C SER A 277 -38.30 -22.16 13.47
N LEU A 278 -37.85 -21.06 14.08
CA LEU A 278 -37.28 -20.88 15.43
C LEU A 278 -36.09 -21.72 15.94
N GLY A 279 -35.07 -20.98 16.36
CA GLY A 279 -34.34 -21.16 17.63
C GLY A 279 -33.98 -19.78 18.18
N ALA A 280 -34.68 -19.35 19.24
CA ALA A 280 -34.64 -18.00 19.79
C ALA A 280 -33.32 -17.67 20.51
N VAL A 281 -32.83 -16.45 20.30
CA VAL A 281 -31.96 -15.73 21.23
C VAL A 281 -32.66 -14.42 21.55
N ASN A 282 -32.89 -14.18 22.84
CA ASN A 282 -33.60 -13.02 23.36
C ASN A 282 -32.85 -11.72 22.97
N THR A 283 -33.50 -10.89 22.18
CA THR A 283 -33.17 -9.47 22.03
C THR A 283 -34.26 -8.70 22.75
N ASP A 284 -33.89 -7.97 23.79
CA ASP A 284 -34.74 -6.87 24.27
C ASP A 284 -34.94 -5.90 23.10
N THR A 285 -36.20 -5.68 22.79
CA THR A 285 -36.76 -4.85 21.72
C THR A 285 -36.06 -3.49 21.59
N ILE A 286 -35.51 -3.19 20.41
CA ILE A 286 -35.20 -1.84 19.94
C ILE A 286 -35.79 -1.67 18.53
N ASP A 287 -36.51 -0.56 18.36
CA ASP A 287 -37.36 -0.14 17.25
C ASP A 287 -36.83 -0.39 15.83
N SER A 288 -37.70 -0.88 14.96
CA SER A 288 -37.50 -0.99 13.51
C SER A 288 -37.71 0.32 12.73
N ASP A 289 -37.75 1.47 13.41
CA ASP A 289 -38.14 2.77 12.84
C ASP A 289 -36.98 3.79 12.73
N THR A 290 -35.74 3.40 13.03
CA THR A 290 -34.61 4.36 13.00
C THR A 290 -34.24 4.73 11.56
N THR A 291 -34.41 6.00 11.19
CA THR A 291 -34.08 6.51 9.85
C THR A 291 -32.62 6.93 9.73
N ALA A 292 -32.13 7.11 8.49
CA ALA A 292 -30.80 7.69 8.24
C ALA A 292 -30.64 9.11 8.81
N GLU A 293 -31.74 9.87 8.88
CA GLU A 293 -31.76 11.20 9.48
C GLU A 293 -31.59 11.14 11.00
N ASP A 294 -32.24 10.18 11.67
CA ASP A 294 -32.11 9.97 13.11
C ASP A 294 -30.67 9.59 13.49
N LEU A 295 -30.07 8.64 12.76
CA LEU A 295 -28.68 8.23 12.96
C LEU A 295 -27.70 9.38 12.74
N ARG A 296 -27.92 10.17 11.68
CA ARG A 296 -27.12 11.37 11.40
C ARG A 296 -27.20 12.35 12.55
N ASN A 297 -28.40 12.69 13.00
CA ASN A 297 -28.59 13.68 14.07
C ASN A 297 -27.98 13.21 15.39
N ALA A 298 -28.15 11.94 15.75
CA ALA A 298 -27.54 11.36 16.94
C ALA A 298 -26.00 11.38 16.88
N LEU A 299 -25.41 11.09 15.72
CA LEU A 299 -23.96 11.22 15.51
C LEU A 299 -23.50 12.67 15.71
N ILE A 300 -24.19 13.65 15.11
CA ILE A 300 -23.79 15.06 15.21
C ILE A 300 -23.92 15.56 16.66
N ASP A 301 -24.97 15.17 17.39
CA ASP A 301 -25.13 15.49 18.81
C ASP A 301 -23.94 15.00 19.64
N GLN A 302 -23.47 13.78 19.38
CA GLN A 302 -22.30 13.22 20.04
C GLN A 302 -21.01 13.99 19.69
N ILE A 303 -20.82 14.35 18.42
CA ILE A 303 -19.64 15.13 17.96
C ILE A 303 -19.59 16.52 18.61
N ILE A 304 -20.75 17.18 18.78
CA ILE A 304 -20.86 18.48 19.46
C ILE A 304 -20.56 18.33 20.95
N LYS A 305 -21.13 17.31 21.59
CA LYS A 305 -20.88 17.02 23.01
C LYS A 305 -19.39 16.77 23.29
N ASP A 306 -18.69 16.14 22.34
CA ASP A 306 -17.25 15.89 22.41
C ASP A 306 -16.39 17.12 22.05
N GLY A 307 -17.03 18.27 21.76
CA GLY A 307 -16.38 19.54 21.46
C GLY A 307 -15.69 19.60 20.09
N ARG A 308 -15.90 18.60 19.23
CA ARG A 308 -15.27 18.49 17.91
C ARG A 308 -15.89 19.43 16.87
N VAL A 309 -17.16 19.78 17.05
CA VAL A 309 -17.87 20.81 16.30
C VAL A 309 -18.50 21.78 17.28
N ARG A 310 -18.36 23.07 17.01
CA ARG A 310 -18.75 24.19 17.89
C ARG A 310 -19.45 25.30 17.12
N THR A 311 -19.16 25.42 15.83
CA THR A 311 -19.70 26.47 14.96
C THR A 311 -21.04 26.02 14.38
N PRO A 312 -22.15 26.77 14.59
CA PRO A 312 -23.49 26.39 14.13
C PRO A 312 -23.56 26.09 12.62
N ARG A 313 -22.80 26.81 11.79
CA ARG A 313 -22.76 26.59 10.34
C ARG A 313 -22.15 25.24 9.95
N ILE A 314 -21.14 24.78 10.70
CA ILE A 314 -20.51 23.47 10.48
C ILE A 314 -21.45 22.37 10.95
N GLU A 315 -22.10 22.54 12.11
CA GLU A 315 -23.14 21.63 12.58
C GLU A 315 -24.25 21.46 11.53
N ASP A 316 -24.86 22.55 11.08
CA ASP A 316 -25.94 22.56 10.09
C ASP A 316 -25.52 21.87 8.78
N THR A 317 -24.29 22.11 8.33
CA THR A 317 -23.71 21.45 7.16
C THR A 317 -23.63 19.93 7.36
N MET A 318 -23.11 19.46 8.49
CA MET A 318 -22.99 18.03 8.77
C MET A 318 -24.34 17.35 8.99
N ARG A 319 -25.35 18.09 9.47
CA ARG A 319 -26.74 17.62 9.52
C ARG A 319 -27.41 17.63 8.15
N THR A 320 -26.96 18.44 7.21
CA THR A 320 -27.56 18.51 5.87
C THR A 320 -26.98 17.47 4.92
N VAL A 321 -25.66 17.34 4.85
CA VAL A 321 -24.99 16.46 3.88
C VAL A 321 -25.12 14.98 4.29
N ALA A 322 -25.82 14.21 3.47
CA ALA A 322 -26.11 12.80 3.74
C ALA A 322 -24.89 11.89 3.52
N ARG A 323 -24.09 11.65 4.58
CA ARG A 323 -22.88 10.82 4.54
C ARG A 323 -23.06 9.44 3.90
N HIS A 324 -24.20 8.77 4.09
CA HIS A 324 -24.47 7.45 3.53
C HIS A 324 -24.46 7.41 1.99
N LEU A 325 -24.69 8.53 1.30
CA LEU A 325 -24.58 8.63 -0.16
C LEU A 325 -23.13 8.50 -0.66
N PHE A 326 -22.16 8.75 0.21
CA PHE A 326 -20.73 8.70 -0.10
C PHE A 326 -20.08 7.38 0.32
N VAL A 327 -20.80 6.53 1.04
CA VAL A 327 -20.37 5.17 1.43
C VAL A 327 -21.49 4.16 1.16
N PRO A 328 -21.97 4.03 -0.10
CA PRO A 328 -23.21 3.31 -0.42
C PRO A 328 -23.16 1.79 -0.13
N LYS A 329 -21.97 1.25 0.13
CA LYS A 329 -21.76 -0.16 0.50
C LYS A 329 -21.78 -0.42 2.01
N ALA A 330 -21.72 0.63 2.82
CA ALA A 330 -21.76 0.51 4.28
C ALA A 330 -23.22 0.50 4.78
N PRO A 331 -23.58 -0.34 5.76
CA PRO A 331 -24.84 -0.20 6.49
C PRO A 331 -24.98 1.21 7.09
N LEU A 332 -26.20 1.69 7.27
CA LEU A 332 -26.46 3.04 7.77
C LEU A 332 -25.83 3.28 9.14
N GLU A 333 -25.89 2.29 10.02
CA GLU A 333 -25.31 2.33 11.37
C GLU A 333 -23.79 2.50 11.29
N GLN A 334 -23.14 1.87 10.31
CA GLN A 334 -21.70 2.04 10.07
C GLN A 334 -21.39 3.40 9.44
N ALA A 335 -22.21 3.87 8.49
CA ALA A 335 -22.04 5.17 7.85
C ALA A 335 -22.13 6.33 8.87
N TYR A 336 -22.96 6.16 9.91
CA TYR A 336 -23.18 7.12 10.98
C TYR A 336 -22.55 6.73 12.33
N ALA A 337 -21.66 5.74 12.35
CA ALA A 337 -20.76 5.55 13.48
C ALA A 337 -19.69 6.65 13.48
N ASN A 338 -19.25 7.10 14.66
CA ASN A 338 -18.09 8.00 14.76
C ASN A 338 -16.77 7.22 14.59
N TRP A 339 -16.64 6.54 13.45
CA TRP A 339 -15.51 5.68 13.07
C TRP A 339 -15.20 5.84 11.58
N THR A 340 -14.03 5.37 11.15
CA THR A 340 -13.67 5.32 9.73
C THR A 340 -14.45 4.23 9.01
N VAL A 341 -14.64 4.40 7.70
CA VAL A 341 -15.12 3.32 6.82
C VAL A 341 -14.04 3.06 5.79
N ASP A 342 -13.47 1.86 5.77
CA ASP A 342 -12.49 1.49 4.75
C ASP A 342 -13.16 1.47 3.38
N ILE A 343 -12.58 2.20 2.43
CA ILE A 343 -13.11 2.28 1.06
C ILE A 343 -12.14 1.70 0.03
N LYS A 344 -10.86 1.56 0.40
CA LYS A 344 -9.83 0.94 -0.43
C LYS A 344 -8.74 0.31 0.43
N GLN A 345 -8.31 -0.90 0.06
CA GLN A 345 -7.24 -1.63 0.73
C GLN A 345 -6.10 -1.92 -0.27
N ASP A 346 -4.86 -1.94 0.21
CA ASP A 346 -3.68 -2.40 -0.52
C ASP A 346 -3.72 -3.92 -0.68
N THR A 347 -2.78 -4.42 -1.48
CA THR A 347 -2.45 -5.83 -1.71
C THR A 347 -2.34 -6.71 -0.46
N ASP A 348 -1.93 -6.14 0.67
CA ASP A 348 -1.72 -6.84 1.95
C ASP A 348 -2.94 -6.76 2.90
N GLY A 349 -4.05 -6.16 2.43
CA GLY A 349 -5.26 -5.92 3.22
C GLY A 349 -5.19 -4.67 4.08
N THR A 350 -4.09 -3.92 4.05
CA THR A 350 -3.96 -2.64 4.75
C THR A 350 -4.89 -1.62 4.09
N SER A 351 -5.74 -0.95 4.86
CA SER A 351 -6.50 0.18 4.34
C SER A 351 -5.54 1.23 3.75
N ILE A 352 -5.77 1.64 2.49
CA ILE A 352 -5.04 2.72 1.79
C ILE A 352 -5.93 3.92 1.44
N SER A 353 -7.24 3.77 1.60
CA SER A 353 -8.18 4.89 1.63
C SER A 353 -9.37 4.55 2.52
N CYS A 354 -9.85 5.53 3.26
CA CYS A 354 -11.05 5.42 4.09
C CYS A 354 -11.86 6.71 4.06
N ALA A 355 -13.18 6.59 4.26
CA ALA A 355 -13.99 7.73 4.67
C ALA A 355 -13.61 8.07 6.11
N SER A 356 -13.02 9.25 6.32
CA SER A 356 -12.48 9.67 7.61
C SER A 356 -13.54 9.71 8.71
N GLN A 357 -13.10 9.52 9.96
CA GLN A 357 -13.95 9.59 11.14
C GLN A 357 -14.71 10.93 11.19
N PRO A 358 -16.05 10.93 11.31
CA PRO A 358 -16.87 12.15 11.30
C PRO A 358 -16.42 13.24 12.29
N GLY A 359 -16.06 12.87 13.52
CA GLY A 359 -15.57 13.83 14.52
C GLY A 359 -14.23 14.49 14.14
N ILE A 360 -13.37 13.80 13.39
CA ILE A 360 -12.12 14.38 12.87
C ILE A 360 -12.41 15.30 11.68
N VAL A 361 -13.35 14.92 10.81
CA VAL A 361 -13.82 15.78 9.72
C VAL A 361 -14.37 17.10 10.27
N GLY A 362 -15.28 17.04 11.26
CA GLY A 362 -15.82 18.24 11.92
C GLY A 362 -14.73 19.12 12.53
N LEU A 363 -13.78 18.52 13.26
CA LEU A 363 -12.64 19.21 13.86
C LEU A 363 -11.79 19.95 12.81
N MET A 364 -11.50 19.30 11.68
CA MET A 364 -10.70 19.91 10.62
C MET A 364 -11.46 21.02 9.89
N LEU A 365 -12.78 20.92 9.75
CA LEU A 365 -13.60 22.03 9.22
C LEU A 365 -13.56 23.26 10.16
N GLU A 366 -13.57 23.03 11.48
CA GLU A 366 -13.40 24.11 12.47
C GLU A 366 -12.02 24.78 12.35
N GLN A 367 -10.96 24.00 12.12
CA GLN A 367 -9.61 24.55 11.92
C GLN A 367 -9.45 25.27 10.57
N LEU A 368 -10.07 24.77 9.51
CA LEU A 368 -9.98 25.34 8.16
C LEU A 368 -10.72 26.68 8.04
N GLN A 369 -11.82 26.84 8.80
CA GLN A 369 -12.66 28.04 8.80
C GLN A 369 -13.10 28.47 7.37
N PRO A 370 -13.73 27.58 6.59
CA PRO A 370 -14.22 27.94 5.25
C PRO A 370 -15.24 29.07 5.35
N GLN A 371 -15.30 29.94 4.34
CA GLN A 371 -16.24 31.06 4.25
C GLN A 371 -17.10 30.97 2.98
N PRO A 372 -18.29 31.57 2.95
CA PRO A 372 -19.08 31.67 1.73
C PRO A 372 -18.28 32.37 0.64
N GLY A 373 -18.28 31.81 -0.57
CA GLY A 373 -17.49 32.31 -1.70
C GLY A 373 -16.04 31.84 -1.74
N ASP A 374 -15.52 31.15 -0.72
CA ASP A 374 -14.14 30.65 -0.75
C ASP A 374 -13.93 29.69 -1.93
N LYS A 375 -12.77 29.82 -2.55
CA LYS A 375 -12.21 28.83 -3.47
C LYS A 375 -11.30 27.89 -2.70
N ILE A 376 -11.65 26.60 -2.65
CA ILE A 376 -10.98 25.61 -1.80
C ILE A 376 -10.32 24.53 -2.65
N LEU A 377 -9.06 24.23 -2.36
CA LEU A 377 -8.39 23.03 -2.86
C LEU A 377 -8.35 21.97 -1.76
N GLU A 378 -8.91 20.80 -2.05
CA GLU A 378 -8.82 19.61 -1.23
C GLU A 378 -7.88 18.58 -1.87
N LEU A 379 -7.04 17.94 -1.03
CA LEU A 379 -6.09 16.92 -1.44
C LEU A 379 -6.39 15.61 -0.73
N GLY A 380 -6.88 14.62 -1.47
CA GLY A 380 -7.39 13.35 -0.96
C GLY A 380 -8.92 13.25 -1.08
N ALA A 381 -9.43 13.25 -2.31
CA ALA A 381 -10.88 13.24 -2.56
C ALA A 381 -11.59 12.05 -1.89
N GLY A 382 -10.97 10.87 -1.89
CA GLY A 382 -11.52 9.67 -1.25
C GLY A 382 -12.94 9.37 -1.73
N THR A 383 -13.93 9.46 -0.85
CA THR A 383 -15.35 9.26 -1.22
C THR A 383 -16.02 10.48 -1.86
N GLY A 384 -15.44 11.67 -1.75
CA GLY A 384 -16.06 12.96 -2.08
C GLY A 384 -16.88 13.59 -0.95
N TYR A 385 -16.98 12.96 0.23
CA TYR A 385 -17.82 13.46 1.33
C TYR A 385 -17.32 14.80 1.89
N ASN A 386 -16.01 14.94 2.13
CA ASN A 386 -15.46 16.19 2.67
C ASN A 386 -15.53 17.33 1.63
N ALA A 387 -15.30 17.04 0.34
CA ALA A 387 -15.60 17.96 -0.75
C ALA A 387 -17.05 18.48 -0.72
N ALA A 388 -18.03 17.60 -0.49
CA ALA A 388 -19.44 17.98 -0.40
C ALA A 388 -19.73 18.91 0.81
N LEU A 389 -19.14 18.62 1.98
CA LEU A 389 -19.25 19.49 3.16
C LEU A 389 -18.65 20.88 2.87
N LEU A 390 -17.47 20.93 2.26
CA LEU A 390 -16.82 22.18 1.87
C LEU A 390 -17.67 22.95 0.86
N ALA A 391 -18.21 22.27 -0.15
CA ALA A 391 -19.03 22.87 -1.20
C ALA A 391 -20.33 23.47 -0.66
N HIS A 392 -20.94 22.81 0.32
CA HIS A 392 -22.09 23.34 1.04
C HIS A 392 -21.70 24.57 1.89
N LEU A 393 -20.55 24.52 2.58
CA LEU A 393 -20.06 25.60 3.43
C LEU A 393 -19.64 26.87 2.66
N THR A 394 -19.15 26.73 1.42
CA THR A 394 -18.78 27.86 0.56
C THR A 394 -19.95 28.38 -0.26
N GLY A 395 -21.00 27.58 -0.43
CA GLY A 395 -22.23 27.97 -1.11
C GLY A 395 -22.06 28.21 -2.61
N PRO A 396 -23.09 28.74 -3.28
CA PRO A 396 -23.16 28.78 -4.75
C PRO A 396 -22.15 29.74 -5.41
N THR A 397 -21.57 30.67 -4.64
CA THR A 397 -20.54 31.60 -5.13
C THR A 397 -19.12 31.09 -4.91
N GLY A 398 -18.95 30.01 -4.13
CA GLY A 398 -17.67 29.36 -3.89
C GLY A 398 -17.50 28.13 -4.78
N HIS A 399 -16.28 27.58 -4.76
CA HIS A 399 -15.97 26.42 -5.60
C HIS A 399 -14.94 25.53 -4.92
N VAL A 400 -15.18 24.21 -4.92
CA VAL A 400 -14.23 23.23 -4.39
C VAL A 400 -13.57 22.49 -5.54
N THR A 401 -12.24 22.45 -5.55
CA THR A 401 -11.48 21.50 -6.36
C THR A 401 -10.94 20.41 -5.45
N THR A 402 -11.20 19.15 -5.75
CA THR A 402 -10.69 18.02 -4.98
C THR A 402 -9.89 17.08 -5.85
N ILE A 403 -8.75 16.60 -5.35
CA ILE A 403 -7.78 15.80 -6.11
C ILE A 403 -7.60 14.43 -5.46
N ASP A 404 -7.56 13.39 -6.28
CA ASP A 404 -7.06 12.07 -5.90
C ASP A 404 -6.20 11.47 -7.03
N VAL A 405 -5.31 10.55 -6.69
CA VAL A 405 -4.41 9.88 -7.65
C VAL A 405 -5.08 8.67 -8.29
N ASP A 406 -5.99 8.05 -7.56
CA ASP A 406 -6.60 6.78 -7.90
C ASP A 406 -7.87 6.99 -8.75
N THR A 407 -7.86 6.49 -10.00
CA THR A 407 -8.98 6.67 -10.95
C THR A 407 -10.32 6.21 -10.36
N ASP A 408 -10.35 5.08 -9.66
CA ASP A 408 -11.56 4.54 -9.05
C ASP A 408 -12.13 5.44 -7.94
N LEU A 409 -11.27 6.08 -7.14
CA LEU A 409 -11.69 7.05 -6.13
C LEU A 409 -12.22 8.33 -6.78
N VAL A 410 -11.55 8.82 -7.84
CA VAL A 410 -12.00 9.99 -8.59
C VAL A 410 -13.39 9.78 -9.22
N GLU A 411 -13.60 8.66 -9.90
CA GLU A 411 -14.90 8.34 -10.51
C GLU A 411 -15.98 8.11 -9.44
N GLY A 412 -15.63 7.44 -8.33
CA GLY A 412 -16.52 7.26 -7.20
C GLY A 412 -16.97 8.59 -6.58
N ALA A 413 -16.01 9.49 -6.30
CA ALA A 413 -16.30 10.81 -5.76
C ALA A 413 -17.18 11.63 -6.70
N ARG A 414 -16.92 11.62 -8.01
CA ARG A 414 -17.78 12.28 -9.02
C ARG A 414 -19.21 11.75 -8.97
N ALA A 415 -19.38 10.43 -8.92
CA ALA A 415 -20.70 9.80 -8.87
C ALA A 415 -21.45 10.16 -7.59
N HIS A 416 -20.79 10.10 -6.42
CA HIS A 416 -21.42 10.44 -5.14
C HIS A 416 -21.79 11.92 -5.05
N LEU A 417 -20.91 12.83 -5.50
CA LEU A 417 -21.18 14.27 -5.52
C LEU A 417 -22.38 14.61 -6.42
N LEU A 418 -22.44 14.01 -7.60
CA LEU A 418 -23.57 14.16 -8.52
C LEU A 418 -24.87 13.63 -7.89
N ALA A 419 -24.82 12.44 -7.28
CA ALA A 419 -25.97 11.84 -6.61
C ALA A 419 -26.46 12.66 -5.40
N ALA A 420 -25.54 13.36 -4.72
CA ALA A 420 -25.84 14.26 -3.62
C ALA A 420 -26.23 15.68 -4.08
N GLY A 421 -26.22 15.97 -5.39
CA GLY A 421 -26.68 17.24 -5.96
C GLY A 421 -25.66 18.38 -5.91
N PHE A 422 -24.37 18.09 -5.80
CA PHE A 422 -23.31 19.11 -5.80
C PHE A 422 -22.76 19.34 -7.20
N ASP A 423 -22.87 20.57 -7.69
CA ASP A 423 -22.38 21.02 -9.01
C ASP A 423 -21.20 22.02 -8.92
N ASN A 424 -20.98 22.63 -7.75
CA ASN A 424 -19.86 23.53 -7.46
C ASN A 424 -18.58 22.81 -6.98
N VAL A 425 -18.38 21.56 -7.43
CA VAL A 425 -17.20 20.74 -7.13
C VAL A 425 -16.55 20.21 -8.40
N THR A 426 -15.23 20.38 -8.51
CA THR A 426 -14.42 19.77 -9.57
C THR A 426 -13.54 18.67 -8.98
N VAL A 427 -13.71 17.43 -9.43
CA VAL A 427 -12.87 16.30 -9.03
C VAL A 427 -11.82 16.04 -10.11
N LEU A 428 -10.54 15.98 -9.74
CA LEU A 428 -9.43 15.78 -10.67
C LEU A 428 -8.61 14.53 -10.32
N GLN A 429 -8.23 13.76 -11.35
CA GLN A 429 -7.24 12.70 -11.22
C GLN A 429 -5.84 13.25 -11.45
N ARG A 430 -5.10 13.58 -10.38
CA ARG A 430 -3.74 14.15 -10.44
C ARG A 430 -2.96 13.83 -9.16
N ASP A 431 -1.66 14.05 -9.19
CA ASP A 431 -0.84 14.05 -7.97
C ASP A 431 -1.16 15.29 -7.13
N GLY A 432 -1.80 15.06 -5.97
CA GLY A 432 -2.18 16.12 -5.04
C GLY A 432 -0.98 16.89 -4.45
N ALA A 433 0.22 16.30 -4.42
CA ALA A 433 1.41 17.01 -3.95
C ALA A 433 1.80 18.18 -4.86
N LEU A 434 1.35 18.17 -6.12
CA LEU A 434 1.55 19.26 -7.09
C LEU A 434 0.41 20.31 -7.06
N GLY A 435 -0.66 20.04 -6.32
CA GLY A 435 -1.87 20.89 -6.29
C GLY A 435 -2.54 21.02 -7.66
N HIS A 436 -3.20 22.15 -7.89
CA HIS A 436 -3.84 22.48 -9.17
C HIS A 436 -3.61 23.95 -9.55
N PRO A 437 -2.45 24.26 -10.16
CA PRO A 437 -2.11 25.64 -10.53
C PRO A 437 -3.02 26.23 -11.61
N ASP A 438 -3.61 25.41 -12.50
CA ASP A 438 -4.55 25.90 -13.53
C ASP A 438 -5.84 26.47 -12.90
N GLY A 439 -6.14 26.08 -11.66
CA GLY A 439 -7.22 26.66 -10.86
C GLY A 439 -6.89 28.04 -10.30
N GLY A 440 -5.67 28.57 -10.42
CA GLY A 440 -5.30 29.85 -9.81
C GLY A 440 -5.10 29.76 -8.29
N LEU A 441 -5.25 30.90 -7.60
CA LEU A 441 -5.06 30.98 -6.15
C LEU A 441 -6.30 30.51 -5.38
N TYR A 442 -6.08 29.85 -4.24
CA TYR A 442 -7.12 29.32 -3.36
C TYR A 442 -7.15 30.09 -2.04
N ASP A 443 -8.35 30.34 -1.51
CA ASP A 443 -8.54 30.96 -0.20
C ASP A 443 -8.21 29.97 0.92
N ARG A 444 -8.45 28.68 0.67
CA ARG A 444 -8.17 27.58 1.60
C ARG A 444 -7.57 26.41 0.84
N ILE A 445 -6.59 25.76 1.46
CA ILE A 445 -6.11 24.45 1.03
C ILE A 445 -6.20 23.50 2.22
N ILE A 446 -6.78 22.34 2.00
CA ILE A 446 -6.91 21.28 3.00
C ILE A 446 -6.37 19.97 2.44
N ALA A 447 -5.48 19.32 3.18
CA ALA A 447 -5.10 17.94 2.93
C ALA A 447 -5.91 17.01 3.83
N THR A 448 -6.59 16.04 3.24
CA THR A 448 -7.23 14.90 3.92
C THR A 448 -6.34 13.65 3.82
N VAL A 449 -5.03 13.89 3.81
CA VAL A 449 -3.93 12.93 3.71
C VAL A 449 -2.77 13.45 4.56
N GLY A 450 -1.98 12.54 5.13
CA GLY A 450 -0.81 12.84 5.95
C GLY A 450 0.39 13.23 5.11
N ALA A 451 1.12 14.27 5.52
CA ALA A 451 2.36 14.71 4.90
C ALA A 451 3.51 14.72 5.91
N HIS A 452 4.70 14.29 5.51
CA HIS A 452 5.90 14.44 6.34
C HIS A 452 6.49 15.85 6.23
N GLY A 453 6.67 16.34 5.00
CA GLY A 453 6.97 17.75 4.71
C GLY A 453 5.83 18.38 3.93
N VAL A 454 5.63 19.69 4.05
CA VAL A 454 4.61 20.41 3.27
C VAL A 454 5.08 20.70 1.82
N PRO A 455 4.42 20.20 0.77
CA PRO A 455 4.75 20.56 -0.60
C PRO A 455 4.69 22.06 -0.88
N HIS A 456 5.73 22.58 -1.55
CA HIS A 456 5.82 23.99 -1.90
C HIS A 456 4.67 24.46 -2.80
N ALA A 457 4.12 23.54 -3.63
CA ALA A 457 2.97 23.80 -4.47
C ALA A 457 1.73 24.23 -3.65
N TRP A 458 1.54 23.70 -2.44
CA TRP A 458 0.41 24.08 -1.60
C TRP A 458 0.58 25.50 -1.06
N LEU A 459 1.80 25.87 -0.66
CA LEU A 459 2.10 27.21 -0.13
C LEU A 459 1.97 28.29 -1.20
N THR A 460 2.43 28.00 -2.42
CA THR A 460 2.45 28.96 -3.55
C THR A 460 1.09 29.14 -4.25
N GLN A 461 0.17 28.20 -4.07
CA GLN A 461 -1.18 28.27 -4.63
C GLN A 461 -2.19 28.92 -3.67
N LEU A 462 -1.78 29.32 -2.46
CA LEU A 462 -2.64 30.08 -1.55
C LEU A 462 -2.72 31.55 -1.93
N ALA A 463 -3.92 32.10 -1.87
CA ALA A 463 -4.15 33.54 -1.95
C ALA A 463 -3.54 34.26 -0.73
N PRO A 464 -3.21 35.56 -0.83
CA PRO A 464 -2.80 36.36 0.33
C PRO A 464 -3.82 36.25 1.47
N GLY A 465 -3.35 35.90 2.68
CA GLY A 465 -4.21 35.67 3.84
C GLY A 465 -4.94 34.32 3.86
N GLY A 466 -4.73 33.48 2.85
CA GLY A 466 -5.23 32.12 2.78
C GLY A 466 -4.67 31.22 3.88
N LEU A 467 -5.34 30.10 4.11
CA LEU A 467 -5.00 29.15 5.18
C LEU A 467 -4.76 27.75 4.60
N LEU A 468 -3.63 27.16 4.97
CA LEU A 468 -3.33 25.75 4.72
C LEU A 468 -3.71 24.95 5.98
N LEU A 469 -4.46 23.87 5.82
CA LEU A 469 -4.63 22.86 6.86
C LEU A 469 -4.04 21.53 6.39
N VAL A 470 -3.05 21.03 7.13
CA VAL A 470 -2.33 19.80 6.77
C VAL A 470 -2.17 18.88 7.98
N PRO A 471 -2.63 17.61 7.91
CA PRO A 471 -2.17 16.55 8.78
C PRO A 471 -0.68 16.29 8.57
N GLN A 472 0.14 16.73 9.53
CA GLN A 472 1.57 16.64 9.46
C GLN A 472 2.10 15.63 10.49
N ARG A 473 2.92 14.69 10.03
CA ARG A 473 3.67 13.81 10.92
C ARG A 473 4.91 14.55 11.43
N LEU A 474 5.06 14.58 12.75
CA LEU A 474 6.11 15.30 13.47
C LEU A 474 7.00 14.30 14.20
N ARG A 475 8.14 13.95 13.61
CA ARG A 475 9.17 13.05 14.18
C ARG A 475 8.66 11.74 14.81
N GLY A 476 8.87 10.64 14.11
CA GLY A 476 8.34 9.33 14.48
C GLY A 476 6.81 9.27 14.36
N SER A 477 6.09 8.88 15.41
CA SER A 477 4.67 8.49 15.40
C SER A 477 3.67 9.63 15.61
N VAL A 478 4.12 10.79 16.10
CA VAL A 478 3.22 11.91 16.41
C VAL A 478 2.72 12.52 15.11
N SER A 479 1.42 12.74 15.00
CA SER A 479 0.77 13.34 13.83
C SER A 479 -0.31 14.31 14.29
N ARG A 480 -0.37 15.48 13.67
CA ARG A 480 -1.34 16.53 14.01
C ARG A 480 -1.76 17.28 12.77
N SER A 481 -3.03 17.64 12.67
CA SER A 481 -3.46 18.66 11.71
C SER A 481 -3.01 20.02 12.19
N ILE A 482 -2.32 20.78 11.34
CA ILE A 482 -1.80 22.11 11.67
C ILE A 482 -2.32 23.09 10.63
N ALA A 483 -2.95 24.15 11.12
CA ALA A 483 -3.42 25.27 10.30
C ALA A 483 -2.31 26.31 10.20
N TYR A 484 -1.83 26.65 9.00
CA TYR A 484 -0.79 27.64 8.76
C TYR A 484 -1.32 28.86 8.01
N LYS A 485 -0.84 30.05 8.41
CA LYS A 485 -0.96 31.30 7.65
C LYS A 485 0.40 31.92 7.45
N GLN A 486 0.59 32.56 6.29
CA GLN A 486 1.82 33.31 6.03
C GLN A 486 1.80 34.64 6.79
N ARG A 487 2.87 34.90 7.54
CA ARG A 487 3.12 36.19 8.17
C ARG A 487 3.69 37.19 7.15
N PRO A 488 3.66 38.51 7.45
CA PRO A 488 4.27 39.53 6.59
C PRO A 488 5.77 39.35 6.33
N ASP A 489 6.48 38.65 7.23
CA ASP A 489 7.90 38.31 7.10
C ASP A 489 8.16 37.08 6.18
N GLY A 490 7.10 36.49 5.62
CA GLY A 490 7.15 35.35 4.72
C GLY A 490 7.11 33.98 5.42
N VAL A 491 7.22 33.93 6.75
CA VAL A 491 7.18 32.68 7.53
C VAL A 491 5.76 32.18 7.65
N TRP A 492 5.56 30.87 7.49
CA TRP A 492 4.28 30.23 7.75
C TRP A 492 4.18 29.85 9.22
N ALA A 493 3.24 30.45 9.95
CA ALA A 493 3.07 30.21 11.38
C ALA A 493 1.72 29.53 11.65
N SER A 494 1.70 28.61 12.61
CA SER A 494 0.49 27.90 12.98
C SER A 494 -0.52 28.83 13.66
N THR A 495 -1.78 28.74 13.27
CA THR A 495 -2.91 29.36 13.97
C THR A 495 -3.64 28.40 14.89
N GLY A 496 -3.33 27.11 14.81
CA GLY A 496 -3.85 26.06 15.68
C GLY A 496 -3.38 24.68 15.22
N SER A 497 -3.46 23.70 16.12
CA SER A 497 -3.12 22.31 15.81
C SER A 497 -3.93 21.34 16.66
N GLU A 498 -4.29 20.20 16.09
CA GLU A 498 -5.07 19.18 16.77
C GLU A 498 -4.48 17.79 16.47
N MET A 499 -4.40 16.93 17.49
CA MET A 499 -3.92 15.55 17.34
C MET A 499 -4.85 14.74 16.44
N ASN A 500 -4.32 14.22 15.33
CA ASN A 500 -4.99 13.28 14.45
C ASN A 500 -4.00 12.59 13.52
N THR A 501 -4.39 11.43 13.01
CA THR A 501 -3.57 10.63 12.11
C THR A 501 -4.32 10.39 10.82
N PHE A 502 -3.63 10.66 9.72
CA PHE A 502 -4.11 10.37 8.38
C PHE A 502 -3.19 9.35 7.70
N MET A 503 -3.73 8.72 6.67
CA MET A 503 -2.98 7.85 5.77
C MET A 503 -1.94 8.72 5.04
N PRO A 504 -0.68 8.29 4.89
CA PRO A 504 0.35 9.14 4.32
C PRO A 504 0.13 9.32 2.80
N LEU A 505 0.67 10.40 2.24
CA LEU A 505 0.89 10.50 0.80
C LEU A 505 1.68 9.28 0.34
N ARG A 506 1.30 8.69 -0.81
CA ARG A 506 1.88 7.45 -1.31
C ARG A 506 2.71 7.73 -2.55
N ARG A 507 3.94 7.23 -2.59
CA ARG A 507 4.79 7.14 -3.79
C ARG A 507 5.01 8.50 -4.46
N GLY A 508 5.74 9.41 -3.81
CA GLY A 508 6.04 10.71 -4.41
C GLY A 508 6.55 11.79 -3.46
N ILE A 509 6.25 13.04 -3.79
CA ILE A 509 6.65 14.21 -2.99
C ILE A 509 5.96 14.15 -1.63
N ALA A 510 6.71 14.39 -0.56
CA ALA A 510 6.25 14.33 0.83
C ALA A 510 5.76 12.95 1.31
N ASP A 511 6.00 11.88 0.53
CA ASP A 511 5.93 10.51 1.03
C ASP A 511 6.95 10.31 2.14
N ASP A 512 6.63 9.41 3.05
CA ASP A 512 7.50 9.05 4.15
C ASP A 512 7.39 7.57 4.44
N GLU A 513 8.34 6.87 3.83
CA GLU A 513 8.42 5.42 3.80
C GLU A 513 8.47 4.86 5.23
N ARG A 514 7.44 4.09 5.57
CA ARG A 514 7.34 3.38 6.84
C ARG A 514 8.15 2.09 6.76
N ARG A 515 8.96 1.85 7.79
CA ARG A 515 9.70 0.59 7.97
C ARG A 515 9.11 -0.17 9.14
N ILE A 516 8.73 -1.42 8.91
CA ILE A 516 8.21 -2.32 9.95
C ILE A 516 9.30 -3.32 10.30
N ILE A 517 9.69 -3.35 11.56
CA ILE A 517 10.77 -4.16 12.10
C ILE A 517 10.16 -5.11 13.13
N ALA A 518 10.29 -6.40 12.90
CA ALA A 518 9.93 -7.38 13.92
C ALA A 518 10.97 -7.31 15.05
N VAL A 519 10.52 -7.00 16.25
CA VAL A 519 11.38 -6.97 17.46
C VAL A 519 11.26 -8.26 18.28
N THR A 520 10.51 -9.22 17.75
CA THR A 520 10.29 -10.58 18.28
C THR A 520 10.16 -11.56 17.13
N ALA A 521 10.71 -12.77 17.26
CA ALA A 521 10.63 -13.83 16.25
C ALA A 521 9.19 -14.24 15.92
N SER A 522 8.28 -14.13 16.89
CA SER A 522 6.85 -14.41 16.73
C SER A 522 6.11 -13.34 15.91
N GLY A 523 6.69 -12.15 15.75
CA GLY A 523 6.06 -10.99 15.11
C GLY A 523 4.88 -10.40 15.89
N LEU A 524 4.70 -10.79 17.16
CA LEU A 524 3.65 -10.29 18.06
C LEU A 524 3.84 -8.82 18.42
N VAL A 525 5.09 -8.36 18.47
CA VAL A 525 5.45 -6.95 18.66
C VAL A 525 6.33 -6.52 17.49
N ARG A 526 6.01 -5.35 16.93
CA ARG A 526 6.74 -4.75 15.82
C ARG A 526 7.06 -3.31 16.17
N LEU A 527 8.20 -2.82 15.69
CA LEU A 527 8.56 -1.41 15.71
C LEU A 527 8.30 -0.83 14.31
N GLN A 528 7.57 0.27 14.25
CA GLN A 528 7.31 1.01 13.01
C GLN A 528 8.06 2.34 13.09
N THR A 529 9.08 2.47 12.24
CA THR A 529 9.88 3.69 12.08
C THR A 529 9.61 4.33 10.72
N ASN A 530 10.20 5.50 10.49
CA ASN A 530 10.07 6.25 9.24
C ASN A 530 11.45 6.47 8.61
N SER A 531 11.47 7.13 7.45
CA SER A 531 12.67 7.30 6.63
C SER A 531 13.78 8.12 7.31
N GLU A 532 13.42 8.99 8.26
CA GLU A 532 14.33 9.87 8.99
C GLU A 532 15.12 9.14 10.11
N GLN A 533 14.69 7.94 10.54
CA GLN A 533 15.36 7.19 11.60
C GLN A 533 16.32 6.13 11.04
N ALA A 534 17.58 6.15 11.50
CA ALA A 534 18.55 5.09 11.28
C ALA A 534 18.36 3.98 12.32
N VAL A 535 17.90 2.80 11.88
CA VAL A 535 17.55 1.68 12.75
C VAL A 535 18.32 0.43 12.36
N ASP A 536 18.95 -0.21 13.34
CA ASP A 536 19.62 -1.50 13.18
C ASP A 536 18.63 -2.63 13.50
N ALA A 537 17.95 -3.12 12.48
CA ALA A 537 16.94 -4.17 12.63
C ALA A 537 17.53 -5.48 13.18
N GLN A 538 18.82 -5.75 12.92
CA GLN A 538 19.47 -6.96 13.42
C GLN A 538 19.81 -6.83 14.91
N ALA A 539 20.26 -5.66 15.36
CA ALA A 539 20.52 -5.41 16.78
C ALA A 539 19.24 -5.42 17.63
N LEU A 540 18.09 -5.10 17.04
CA LEU A 540 16.78 -5.11 17.70
C LEU A 540 16.02 -6.43 17.59
N ALA A 541 16.54 -7.42 16.85
CA ALA A 541 15.92 -8.73 16.74
C ALA A 541 15.87 -9.40 18.13
N ASP A 542 14.68 -9.85 18.51
CA ASP A 542 14.41 -10.52 19.80
C ASP A 542 14.82 -9.71 21.04
N VAL A 543 14.94 -8.38 20.90
CA VAL A 543 15.37 -7.50 21.99
C VAL A 543 14.43 -7.62 23.21
N LEU A 544 13.14 -7.86 22.99
CA LEU A 544 12.15 -8.00 24.06
C LEU A 544 12.29 -9.30 24.88
N ASP A 545 13.04 -10.29 24.39
CA ASP A 545 13.34 -11.50 25.16
C ASP A 545 14.47 -11.27 26.18
N GLN A 546 15.18 -10.15 26.08
CA GLN A 546 16.22 -9.76 27.03
C GLN A 546 15.61 -9.20 28.33
N PRO A 547 16.33 -9.25 29.46
CA PRO A 547 15.86 -8.68 30.73
C PRO A 547 15.41 -7.23 30.56
N ARG A 548 14.31 -6.89 31.24
CA ARG A 548 13.75 -5.53 31.19
C ARG A 548 14.25 -4.66 32.33
N THR A 549 14.48 -3.39 32.03
CA THR A 549 14.71 -2.32 33.00
C THR A 549 13.45 -1.46 33.09
N GLU A 550 13.03 -1.07 34.28
CA GLU A 550 11.86 -0.20 34.47
C GLU A 550 12.28 1.11 35.16
N VAL A 551 11.92 2.24 34.54
CA VAL A 551 12.12 3.58 35.12
C VAL A 551 10.78 4.29 35.19
N TRP A 552 10.27 4.47 36.40
CA TRP A 552 9.01 5.17 36.65
C TRP A 552 9.28 6.66 36.81
N SER A 553 8.56 7.49 36.04
CA SER A 553 8.95 8.90 35.83
C SER A 553 8.55 9.84 36.97
N GLY A 554 7.56 9.46 37.80
CA GLY A 554 6.87 10.34 38.74
C GLY A 554 5.82 11.25 38.10
N VAL A 555 5.70 11.25 36.76
CA VAL A 555 4.77 12.12 36.02
C VAL A 555 3.37 11.54 36.07
N LEU A 556 2.44 12.28 36.67
CA LEU A 556 1.07 11.83 36.93
C LEU A 556 0.05 12.42 35.95
N TYR A 557 -0.97 11.62 35.62
CA TYR A 557 -2.06 11.97 34.71
C TYR A 557 -3.42 11.61 35.30
N ARG A 558 -4.41 12.44 35.02
CA ARG A 558 -5.83 12.13 35.28
C ARG A 558 -6.37 11.18 34.20
N ALA A 559 -7.44 10.46 34.52
CA ALA A 559 -8.01 9.44 33.62
C ALA A 559 -8.43 9.96 32.22
N MET A 560 -8.78 11.25 32.10
CA MET A 560 -9.22 11.88 30.84
C MET A 560 -8.20 12.89 30.29
N GLU A 561 -7.03 13.00 30.90
CA GLU A 561 -5.99 13.93 30.46
C GLU A 561 -5.21 13.32 29.29
N SER A 562 -5.10 14.07 28.18
CA SER A 562 -4.36 13.62 27.00
C SER A 562 -2.85 13.80 27.20
N PRO A 563 -2.02 12.76 26.97
CA PRO A 563 -0.57 12.86 27.03
C PRO A 563 0.06 13.35 25.71
N GLU A 564 -0.75 13.79 24.74
CA GLU A 564 -0.30 14.13 23.38
C GLU A 564 0.84 15.15 23.33
N TRP A 565 0.84 16.12 24.25
CA TRP A 565 1.85 17.17 24.32
C TRP A 565 3.16 16.63 24.89
N MET A 566 3.10 15.72 25.86
CA MET A 566 4.28 14.99 26.32
C MET A 566 4.86 14.14 25.19
N GLU A 567 4.02 13.40 24.46
CA GLU A 567 4.48 12.62 23.30
C GLU A 567 5.16 13.51 22.25
N LEU A 568 4.59 14.68 21.93
CA LEU A 568 5.22 15.65 21.03
C LEU A 568 6.59 16.11 21.56
N PHE A 569 6.67 16.48 22.84
CA PHE A 569 7.93 16.95 23.44
C PHE A 569 9.01 15.87 23.42
N LEU A 570 8.64 14.62 23.73
CA LEU A 570 9.54 13.47 23.68
C LEU A 570 10.00 13.19 22.25
N SER A 571 9.08 13.20 21.27
CA SER A 571 9.43 13.08 19.84
C SER A 571 10.43 14.15 19.39
N CYS A 572 10.32 15.35 19.95
CA CYS A 572 11.24 16.44 19.65
C CYS A 572 12.60 16.26 20.33
N SER A 573 12.61 15.84 21.59
CA SER A 573 13.79 15.82 22.46
C SER A 573 14.68 14.58 22.29
N LEU A 574 14.12 13.48 21.79
CA LEU A 574 14.84 12.22 21.67
C LEU A 574 15.51 12.10 20.28
N PRO A 575 16.75 11.58 20.19
CA PRO A 575 17.43 11.37 18.91
C PRO A 575 16.66 10.49 17.93
N SER A 576 16.03 9.40 18.37
CA SER A 576 15.20 8.53 17.54
C SER A 576 13.74 9.01 17.39
N GLY A 577 13.35 10.07 18.12
CA GLY A 577 11.94 10.43 18.32
C GLY A 577 11.18 9.33 19.06
N LEU A 578 9.84 9.43 19.09
CA LEU A 578 8.97 8.34 19.53
C LEU A 578 8.37 7.65 18.31
N ASN A 579 8.46 6.33 18.23
CA ASN A 579 8.05 5.51 17.10
C ASN A 579 6.88 4.60 17.50
N GLN A 580 6.03 4.16 16.56
CA GLN A 580 4.93 3.26 16.94
C GLN A 580 5.47 1.86 17.20
N MET A 581 5.00 1.18 18.24
CA MET A 581 5.33 -0.21 18.51
C MET A 581 4.04 -1.04 18.60
N PRO A 582 3.35 -1.30 17.46
CA PRO A 582 2.13 -2.09 17.47
C PRO A 582 2.38 -3.50 18.02
N PHE A 583 1.45 -3.97 18.84
CA PHE A 583 1.53 -5.26 19.50
C PHE A 583 0.18 -5.98 19.54
N ALA A 584 0.22 -7.30 19.46
CA ALA A 584 -0.95 -8.16 19.63
C ALA A 584 -1.29 -8.28 21.13
N SER A 585 -2.57 -8.47 21.48
CA SER A 585 -3.02 -8.54 22.87
C SER A 585 -2.32 -9.64 23.68
N GLN A 586 -1.88 -10.72 23.02
CA GLN A 586 -1.12 -11.82 23.61
C GLN A 586 0.27 -11.42 24.12
N ALA A 587 0.81 -10.27 23.71
CA ALA A 587 2.11 -9.79 24.16
C ALA A 587 2.08 -9.23 25.59
N ARG A 588 0.90 -8.87 26.11
CA ARG A 588 0.73 -8.30 27.47
C ARG A 588 1.00 -9.32 28.57
N GLY A 589 1.58 -8.87 29.67
CA GLY A 589 1.85 -9.70 30.86
C GLY A 589 2.94 -10.77 30.66
N GLY A 590 3.67 -10.68 29.54
CA GLY A 590 4.76 -11.58 29.17
C GLY A 590 5.90 -10.77 28.57
N LEU A 591 5.90 -10.61 27.24
CA LEU A 591 6.88 -9.79 26.51
C LEU A 591 6.79 -8.31 26.90
N LEU A 592 5.57 -7.81 27.08
CA LEU A 592 5.29 -6.47 27.56
C LEU A 592 4.74 -6.50 28.99
N THR A 593 4.72 -5.34 29.65
CA THR A 593 4.01 -5.15 30.94
C THR A 593 2.51 -5.48 30.83
N ASP A 594 1.80 -5.50 31.96
CA ASP A 594 0.35 -5.75 31.98
C ASP A 594 -0.45 -4.59 31.34
N ASP A 595 -0.04 -3.35 31.56
CA ASP A 595 -0.62 -2.15 30.96
C ASP A 595 0.41 -1.34 30.14
N PRO A 596 0.88 -1.87 28.99
CA PRO A 596 1.68 -1.08 28.07
C PRO A 596 0.80 0.05 27.52
N TYR A 597 1.41 1.22 27.31
CA TYR A 597 0.65 2.36 26.83
C TYR A 597 0.07 2.06 25.43
N PRO A 598 -1.23 2.31 25.15
CA PRO A 598 -1.89 1.80 23.95
C PRO A 598 -1.33 2.28 22.61
N SER A 599 -0.70 3.46 22.53
CA SER A 599 0.03 3.89 21.32
C SER A 599 1.42 3.25 21.19
N SER A 600 1.89 2.63 22.29
CA SER A 600 3.19 1.98 22.48
C SER A 600 4.30 2.71 21.75
N THR A 601 4.45 3.99 22.11
CA THR A 601 5.53 4.82 21.61
C THR A 601 6.86 4.32 22.14
N ALA A 602 7.77 4.01 21.23
CA ALA A 602 9.07 3.45 21.51
C ALA A 602 10.20 4.39 21.08
N ALA A 603 11.24 4.47 21.91
CA ALA A 603 12.51 5.07 21.55
C ALA A 603 13.58 3.99 21.52
N PHE A 604 14.55 4.13 20.64
CA PHE A 604 15.66 3.17 20.48
C PHE A 604 17.00 3.89 20.31
N ASP A 605 18.08 3.19 20.65
CA ASP A 605 19.47 3.65 20.51
C ASP A 605 20.36 2.42 20.34
N GLY A 606 20.90 2.20 19.13
CA GLY A 606 21.61 0.97 18.79
C GLY A 606 20.76 -0.28 19.03
N GLY A 607 21.23 -1.18 19.91
CA GLY A 607 20.52 -2.40 20.31
C GLY A 607 19.57 -2.25 21.50
N ALA A 608 19.38 -1.03 22.03
CA ALA A 608 18.42 -0.74 23.08
C ALA A 608 17.06 -0.33 22.50
N LEU A 609 15.98 -0.85 23.07
CA LEU A 609 14.60 -0.47 22.78
C LEU A 609 13.88 -0.13 24.08
N THR A 610 13.12 0.96 24.09
CA THR A 610 12.21 1.31 25.18
C THR A 610 10.78 1.44 24.69
N TYR A 611 9.81 1.25 25.59
CA TYR A 611 8.40 1.59 25.36
C TYR A 611 7.79 2.22 26.60
N LEU A 612 6.70 2.97 26.40
CA LEU A 612 5.97 3.58 27.51
C LEU A 612 4.99 2.60 28.14
N ALA A 613 4.94 2.58 29.47
CA ALA A 613 3.98 1.82 30.26
C ALA A 613 3.26 2.75 31.25
N ARG A 614 2.14 2.27 31.80
CA ARG A 614 1.43 3.00 32.86
C ARG A 614 1.21 2.11 34.07
N ARG A 615 1.11 2.74 35.23
CA ARG A 615 0.60 2.11 36.44
C ARG A 615 -0.32 3.05 37.20
N LEU A 616 -1.22 2.48 37.98
CA LEU A 616 -2.03 3.26 38.91
C LEU A 616 -1.10 3.82 40.01
N SER A 617 -1.17 5.12 40.26
CA SER A 617 -0.44 5.75 41.35
C SER A 617 -1.11 5.47 42.70
N ASP A 618 -0.34 5.44 43.79
CA ASP A 618 -0.90 5.47 45.15
C ASP A 618 -1.46 6.87 45.49
N GLN A 619 -0.99 7.90 44.77
CA GLN A 619 -1.51 9.25 44.89
C GLN A 619 -2.90 9.37 44.26
N ARG A 620 -3.67 10.35 44.73
CA ARG A 620 -5.01 10.68 44.23
C ARG A 620 -5.09 12.17 43.98
N THR A 621 -5.98 12.56 43.07
CA THR A 621 -6.39 13.96 42.96
C THR A 621 -6.98 14.45 44.30
N PRO A 622 -7.02 15.77 44.56
CA PRO A 622 -7.65 16.31 45.78
C PRO A 622 -9.09 15.84 45.98
N GLU A 623 -9.81 15.57 44.89
CA GLU A 623 -11.18 15.07 44.89
C GLU A 623 -11.30 13.53 45.02
N GLY A 624 -10.18 12.83 45.27
CA GLY A 624 -10.14 11.37 45.42
C GLY A 624 -10.12 10.57 44.12
N GLY A 625 -10.08 11.24 42.96
CA GLY A 625 -9.95 10.60 41.64
C GLY A 625 -8.59 9.91 41.44
N LYS A 626 -8.60 8.85 40.61
CA LYS A 626 -7.41 8.04 40.28
C LYS A 626 -6.39 8.85 39.48
N LEU A 627 -5.12 8.61 39.76
CA LEU A 627 -3.97 9.12 39.00
C LEU A 627 -3.18 7.95 38.43
N TRP A 628 -2.66 8.13 37.22
CA TRP A 628 -1.79 7.18 36.55
C TRP A 628 -0.40 7.76 36.40
N GLU A 629 0.62 6.95 36.61
CA GLU A 629 2.01 7.32 36.39
C GLU A 629 2.52 6.69 35.09
N PHE A 630 3.21 7.48 34.28
CA PHE A 630 3.95 6.96 33.13
C PHE A 630 5.32 6.42 33.55
N GLY A 631 5.67 5.25 33.02
CA GLY A 631 6.98 4.64 33.15
C GLY A 631 7.57 4.32 31.78
N VAL A 632 8.86 4.03 31.79
CA VAL A 632 9.62 3.60 30.62
C VAL A 632 10.17 2.22 30.91
N VAL A 633 9.90 1.29 30.01
CA VAL A 633 10.43 -0.07 30.08
C VAL A 633 11.43 -0.24 28.96
N GLY A 634 12.67 -0.62 29.31
CA GLY A 634 13.78 -0.79 28.38
C GLY A 634 14.23 -2.24 28.28
N HIS A 635 14.68 -2.64 27.09
CA HIS A 635 15.28 -3.94 26.79
C HIS A 635 16.51 -3.76 25.91
N GLY A 636 17.44 -4.70 25.99
CA GLY A 636 18.66 -4.68 25.19
C GLY A 636 19.86 -3.99 25.85
N PRO A 637 21.06 -4.06 25.23
CA PRO A 637 22.27 -3.43 25.75
C PRO A 637 22.14 -1.89 25.80
N GLY A 638 22.35 -1.27 26.97
CA GLY A 638 22.23 0.18 27.17
C GLY A 638 20.79 0.68 27.41
N SER A 639 19.85 -0.23 27.65
CA SER A 639 18.45 0.10 27.87
C SER A 639 18.15 0.84 29.16
N ASP A 640 19.00 0.72 30.18
CA ASP A 640 18.95 1.46 31.44
C ASP A 640 19.22 2.95 31.22
N GLU A 641 20.29 3.28 30.47
CA GLU A 641 20.61 4.67 30.10
C GLU A 641 19.53 5.27 29.21
N LEU A 642 19.04 4.51 28.22
CA LEU A 642 17.97 4.97 27.33
C LEU A 642 16.66 5.19 28.10
N ALA A 643 16.26 4.27 28.98
CA ALA A 643 15.05 4.41 29.78
C ALA A 643 15.14 5.61 30.75
N ALA A 644 16.30 5.81 31.37
CA ALA A 644 16.56 6.98 32.22
C ALA A 644 16.45 8.30 31.43
N ARG A 645 16.99 8.34 30.20
CA ARG A 645 16.92 9.50 29.31
C ARG A 645 15.48 9.85 28.91
N VAL A 646 14.68 8.85 28.53
CA VAL A 646 13.26 9.05 28.19
C VAL A 646 12.47 9.53 29.42
N ALA A 647 12.68 8.92 30.58
CA ALA A 647 12.00 9.31 31.82
C ALA A 647 12.40 10.73 32.27
N GLU A 648 13.65 11.16 32.05
CA GLU A 648 14.07 12.52 32.34
C GLU A 648 13.47 13.55 31.36
N ALA A 649 13.34 13.20 30.09
CA ALA A 649 12.64 14.04 29.13
C ALA A 649 11.15 14.21 29.51
N MET A 650 10.50 13.17 30.04
CA MET A 650 9.15 13.27 30.60
C MET A 650 9.08 14.23 31.79
N ARG A 651 10.01 14.10 32.75
CA ARG A 651 10.07 14.99 33.92
C ARG A 651 10.37 16.43 33.54
N THR A 652 11.20 16.63 32.52
CA THR A 652 11.49 17.97 31.99
C THR A 652 10.26 18.59 31.35
N TRP A 653 9.54 17.84 30.51
CA TRP A 653 8.26 18.29 29.98
C TRP A 653 7.28 18.65 31.10
N ASP A 654 7.11 17.77 32.07
CA ASP A 654 6.19 17.93 33.19
C ASP A 654 6.48 19.21 34.00
N ARG A 655 7.75 19.44 34.32
CA ARG A 655 8.21 20.56 35.14
C ARG A 655 8.21 21.89 34.41
N GLU A 656 8.54 21.89 33.11
CA GLU A 656 8.89 23.13 32.40
C GLU A 656 7.92 23.48 31.27
N TYR A 657 7.22 22.51 30.69
CA TYR A 657 6.49 22.67 29.42
C TYR A 657 5.04 22.16 29.43
N ARG A 658 4.57 21.44 30.46
CA ARG A 658 3.19 20.90 30.53
C ARG A 658 2.12 21.98 30.36
N ASP A 659 2.35 23.15 30.94
CA ASP A 659 1.42 24.29 30.90
C ASP A 659 1.73 25.30 29.79
N ARG A 660 2.63 24.96 28.85
CA ARG A 660 3.04 25.84 27.73
C ARG A 660 2.36 25.45 26.43
N GLU A 661 2.23 26.43 25.54
CA GLU A 661 1.69 26.21 24.20
C GLU A 661 2.82 25.89 23.23
N ALA A 662 2.72 24.80 22.46
CA ALA A 662 3.63 24.56 21.35
C ALA A 662 3.10 25.20 20.06
N ARG A 663 3.94 26.00 19.41
CA ARG A 663 3.66 26.65 18.12
C ARG A 663 4.54 26.08 17.02
N PHE A 664 4.00 26.02 15.81
CA PHE A 664 4.67 25.43 14.65
C PHE A 664 4.96 26.52 13.63
N GLU A 665 6.15 26.51 13.06
CA GLU A 665 6.51 27.36 11.92
C GLU A 665 7.12 26.52 10.80
N LEU A 666 6.85 26.90 9.56
CA LEU A 666 7.52 26.34 8.38
C LEU A 666 8.42 27.40 7.76
N HIS A 667 9.67 27.01 7.56
CA HIS A 667 10.72 27.81 6.95
C HIS A 667 11.27 27.11 5.70
N PRO A 668 11.71 27.86 4.68
CA PRO A 668 12.53 27.32 3.60
C PRO A 668 13.80 26.65 4.14
N LEU A 669 14.28 25.60 3.48
CA LEU A 669 15.50 24.89 3.90
C LEU A 669 16.77 25.75 3.78
N ASP A 670 16.78 26.70 2.85
CA ASP A 670 17.84 27.68 2.61
C ASP A 670 17.76 28.90 3.54
N ALA A 671 16.73 29.01 4.39
CA ALA A 671 16.67 30.03 5.41
C ALA A 671 17.82 29.90 6.41
N ALA A 672 18.24 31.04 6.97
CA ALA A 672 19.30 31.09 7.97
C ALA A 672 19.03 30.09 9.11
N PRO A 673 20.05 29.35 9.59
CA PRO A 673 19.88 28.41 10.70
C PRO A 673 19.28 29.10 11.91
N ILE A 674 18.24 28.50 12.47
CA ILE A 674 17.58 29.00 13.67
C ILE A 674 18.31 28.39 14.87
N ALA A 675 18.91 29.25 15.70
CA ALA A 675 19.67 28.80 16.85
C ALA A 675 18.79 28.00 17.82
N PRO A 676 19.28 26.87 18.35
CA PRO A 676 18.57 26.13 19.38
C PRO A 676 18.40 26.99 20.64
N ALA A 677 17.24 26.88 21.27
CA ALA A 677 16.91 27.53 22.53
C ALA A 677 16.08 26.56 23.39
N PRO A 678 16.03 26.73 24.72
CA PRO A 678 15.17 25.90 25.57
C PRO A 678 13.72 25.93 25.07
N GLY A 679 13.14 24.76 24.81
CA GLY A 679 11.79 24.62 24.26
C GLY A 679 11.66 24.90 22.76
N ARG A 680 12.74 25.22 22.05
CA ARG A 680 12.74 25.38 20.59
C ARG A 680 13.45 24.21 19.92
N PHE A 681 12.69 23.49 19.11
CA PHE A 681 13.17 22.36 18.33
C PHE A 681 13.05 22.68 16.83
N THR A 682 14.05 22.25 16.06
CA THR A 682 14.13 22.51 14.63
C THR A 682 14.46 21.22 13.90
N PHE A 683 13.66 20.89 12.88
CA PHE A 683 13.79 19.66 12.12
C PHE A 683 13.64 19.93 10.62
N ASP A 684 14.55 19.40 9.82
CA ASP A 684 14.47 19.53 8.37
C ASP A 684 13.76 18.28 7.81
N THR A 685 12.69 18.52 7.06
CA THR A 685 12.10 17.52 6.15
C THR A 685 12.75 17.67 4.77
N PRO A 686 12.49 16.77 3.81
CA PRO A 686 12.98 16.96 2.43
C PRO A 686 12.50 18.26 1.75
N LEU A 687 11.47 18.94 2.28
CA LEU A 687 10.80 20.07 1.62
C LEU A 687 10.83 21.38 2.41
N ASN A 688 10.91 21.32 3.74
CA ASN A 688 10.88 22.50 4.62
C ASN A 688 11.49 22.18 5.99
N ARG A 689 11.94 23.25 6.65
CA ARG A 689 12.33 23.25 8.05
C ARG A 689 11.10 23.53 8.92
N ILE A 690 10.80 22.59 9.81
CA ILE A 690 9.75 22.73 10.83
C ILE A 690 10.41 23.24 12.11
N VAL A 691 9.86 24.30 12.69
CA VAL A 691 10.25 24.80 14.01
C VAL A 691 9.09 24.60 14.96
N ILE A 692 9.36 23.99 16.12
CA ILE A 692 8.41 23.79 17.20
C ILE A 692 8.92 24.56 18.40
N ASP A 693 8.18 25.59 18.81
CA ASP A 693 8.57 26.52 19.88
C ASP A 693 7.53 26.44 21.01
N TRP A 694 7.96 25.99 22.19
CA TRP A 694 7.15 25.86 23.40
C TRP A 694 7.24 27.14 24.23
N ARG A 695 6.13 27.90 24.28
CA ARG A 695 6.08 29.24 24.89
C ARG A 695 5.10 29.34 26.06
#